data_AF-A0A397JCG7-F1
#
_entry.id   AF-A0A397JCG7-F1
#
_cell.length_a   1.000
_cell.length_b   1.000
_cell.length_c   1.000
_cell.angle_alpha   90.00
_cell.angle_beta   90.00
_cell.angle_gamma   90.00
#
_symmetry.space_group_name_H-M   'P 1'
#
loop_
_entity.id
_entity.type
_entity.pdbx_description
1 polymer ?
#
loop_
_entity_poly.entity_id
_entity_poly.type
_entity_poly.pdbx_seq_one_letter_code
_entity_poly.pdbx_strand_id
1 'polypeptide(L)'
;MAVTLHEPFEVDTKITTIENQNNLFKIGITIPIELEEKAQLIRNERNGKGIDGNGNGNGNGELSDIKESVKDKHDENSSSSDMEDDKQNKLTEKILITHQGIGISLYNVDGLQLLNWPIPPKYILTSPAKCIIKKGKCLVYSIIHNDKQENIDNVVWLWKSVLPTNNTVGSNDNLKTVKKVGRFEKPIFSLEISPLLPERIILINQSGSVSIIDKNLKQVKSFCHFPSSKKNKVHLATVFNAKGSFIPFNTLPEASIIIFTLLSRTEENSDSVHPNFLRLNFFWIDTQRSNDCNILCTLSLNTEIPTTSNFNPSTGKLFLLDNNGVLKICTINLIFEKNGVKISLLENSIIKLDGILPFSKISSEKIQESHVVEIAPLSESYLALVGMKKNSESIDQVLTIWDIQYGTIQAEHFIKSNLKDQKNITSIPPYQFQLIVEPKRNLILTSISKMIPGRSNSFKLSSFLYRYNHEPMTLLSALNRMNSTSEYLNLGEGNTQGFGIIKFGFHPVMEKVEKPIVNDLIENVKYLRKSESNFLKKLLDAEKTSTPEKFLQSFNKYLSNKNWEGFKSFLKKIGVTDIDKYKQFKKKYLKKNLVPLLKSKRVRKKESRKNANDSEDYEEVNLQLWQELWKELKTNEEEEIKSKYTERKLYEFINSGEKIIPELSYNFIQKIVDYCISQYSDGKPNMKFWVPEVIQYFIQNNMISNSTVKGGIVKTLMDREEWNMLRLALANVPDIPEKDLIYLLKYLISNVSNDQNKIKRLSIKKTLLLIIEAPRNDNMMRWSLRELTEGELLVMLKILCDWIEKHDRADITFEPISEQKDLTTITKRKRNPNFQKIIDFFVLILDIHFTSLILNHQLHPLLIRLSNRIAYDVTIFESMEFMRSCLELYHKNHLKNENQTKKPITLSIDADIPEYTVELFTFFGDNINGIYNPRLDEVKINENEQNTFILNESLYNGEIEFDDKSDEENLDENDDETMKEFSEESEDSEETNIEFSYDSD
;
A
#
# COMPACT_ATOMS: atom_id res chain seq x y z
N MET A 1 2.20 -2.91 -6.16
CA MET A 1 3.07 -2.79 -7.34
C MET A 1 2.22 -2.84 -8.59
N ALA A 2 2.18 -1.70 -9.29
CA ALA A 2 1.67 -1.57 -10.64
C ALA A 2 2.73 -2.09 -11.63
N VAL A 3 2.31 -2.54 -12.80
CA VAL A 3 3.18 -3.02 -13.89
C VAL A 3 4.35 -2.05 -14.11
N THR A 4 5.60 -2.53 -14.02
CA THR A 4 6.77 -1.68 -14.27
C THR A 4 7.18 -1.77 -15.74
N LEU A 5 7.35 -0.62 -16.37
CA LEU A 5 7.98 -0.47 -17.68
C LEU A 5 9.43 -0.03 -17.46
N HIS A 6 10.39 -0.83 -17.90
CA HIS A 6 11.80 -0.43 -17.90
C HIS A 6 12.10 0.53 -19.06
N GLU A 7 13.19 1.29 -18.95
CA GLU A 7 13.64 2.17 -20.03
C GLU A 7 13.85 1.35 -21.33
N PRO A 8 13.28 1.81 -22.45
CA PRO A 8 13.37 1.08 -23.71
C PRO A 8 14.77 1.17 -24.31
N PHE A 9 15.14 0.13 -25.03
CA PHE A 9 16.21 0.21 -26.02
C PHE A 9 15.64 0.74 -27.35
N GLU A 10 16.24 1.80 -27.91
CA GLU A 10 15.79 2.47 -29.14
C GLU A 10 16.70 2.11 -30.33
N VAL A 11 16.09 1.58 -31.40
CA VAL A 11 16.70 1.43 -32.73
C VAL A 11 16.10 2.47 -33.65
N ASP A 12 16.89 3.50 -33.95
CA ASP A 12 16.49 4.59 -34.82
C ASP A 12 17.05 4.41 -36.23
N THR A 13 16.17 4.39 -37.22
CA THR A 13 16.58 4.35 -38.64
C THR A 13 15.91 5.47 -39.43
N LYS A 14 16.73 6.29 -40.09
CA LYS A 14 16.26 7.38 -40.96
C LYS A 14 16.15 6.87 -42.39
N ILE A 15 14.95 6.92 -42.95
CA ILE A 15 14.68 6.48 -44.32
C ILE A 15 14.47 7.70 -45.19
N THR A 16 15.15 7.78 -46.33
CA THR A 16 14.88 8.77 -47.38
C THR A 16 14.27 8.05 -48.57
N THR A 17 13.06 8.44 -48.98
CA THR A 17 12.39 7.86 -50.17
C THR A 17 12.37 8.86 -51.32
N ILE A 18 12.33 8.32 -52.55
CA ILE A 18 12.18 9.09 -53.79
C ILE A 18 10.69 9.46 -53.95
N GLU A 19 10.38 10.61 -54.56
CA GLU A 19 9.07 11.27 -54.53
C GLU A 19 7.84 10.40 -54.96
N ASN A 20 6.68 10.68 -54.34
CA ASN A 20 5.30 10.18 -54.60
C ASN A 20 4.72 8.89 -53.96
N GLN A 21 5.40 8.18 -53.05
CA GLN A 21 4.83 6.97 -52.39
C GLN A 21 4.08 7.22 -51.06
N ASN A 22 3.22 8.24 -50.97
CA ASN A 22 2.72 8.75 -49.68
C ASN A 22 1.71 7.87 -48.91
N ASN A 23 1.08 6.88 -49.53
CA ASN A 23 -0.08 6.16 -48.95
C ASN A 23 0.20 4.69 -48.58
N LEU A 24 1.44 4.22 -48.66
CA LEU A 24 1.70 2.78 -48.80
C LEU A 24 2.52 2.14 -47.69
N PHE A 25 2.91 2.84 -46.63
CA PHE A 25 3.83 2.27 -45.64
C PHE A 25 3.13 1.30 -44.69
N LYS A 26 3.71 0.11 -44.51
CA LYS A 26 3.37 -0.88 -43.48
C LYS A 26 4.62 -1.27 -42.71
N ILE A 27 4.45 -1.39 -41.39
CA ILE A 27 5.46 -1.94 -40.48
C ILE A 27 5.08 -3.37 -40.16
N GLY A 28 6.08 -4.23 -40.04
CA GLY A 28 5.89 -5.56 -39.49
C GLY A 28 7.00 -5.93 -38.51
N ILE A 29 6.65 -6.43 -37.34
CA ILE A 29 7.58 -7.12 -36.44
C ILE A 29 7.12 -8.57 -36.38
N THR A 30 8.03 -9.52 -36.31
CA THR A 30 7.70 -10.90 -35.96
C THR A 30 8.81 -11.53 -35.15
N ILE A 31 8.44 -12.51 -34.31
CA ILE A 31 9.40 -13.31 -33.58
C ILE A 31 9.72 -14.54 -34.46
N PRO A 32 11.00 -14.81 -34.77
CA PRO A 32 11.42 -16.01 -35.47
C PRO A 32 11.02 -17.27 -34.72
N ILE A 33 10.57 -18.28 -35.45
CA ILE A 33 10.30 -19.60 -34.89
C ILE A 33 11.60 -20.41 -34.98
N GLU A 34 12.20 -20.68 -33.82
CA GLU A 34 13.35 -21.59 -33.72
C GLU A 34 12.86 -23.03 -33.50
N LEU A 35 13.29 -23.94 -34.38
CA LEU A 35 12.94 -25.35 -34.30
C LEU A 35 14.10 -26.12 -33.68
N GLU A 36 14.00 -26.45 -32.39
CA GLU A 36 14.94 -27.33 -31.70
C GLU A 36 14.70 -28.81 -32.07
N GLU A 37 15.79 -29.56 -32.33
CA GLU A 37 15.69 -30.99 -32.67
C GLU A 37 15.33 -31.89 -31.47
N LYS A 38 15.43 -31.38 -30.24
CA LYS A 38 15.19 -32.16 -29.01
C LYS A 38 13.78 -32.77 -28.94
N ALA A 39 12.78 -32.16 -29.58
CA ALA A 39 11.41 -32.68 -29.61
C ALA A 39 11.24 -33.99 -30.40
N GLN A 40 12.16 -34.34 -31.31
CA GLN A 40 12.09 -35.59 -32.09
C GLN A 40 12.76 -36.77 -31.38
N LEU A 41 13.81 -36.54 -30.59
CA LEU A 41 14.49 -37.61 -29.83
C LEU A 41 13.59 -38.22 -28.73
N ILE A 42 12.83 -37.39 -28.01
CA ILE A 42 11.92 -37.85 -26.95
C ILE A 42 10.78 -38.75 -27.49
N ARG A 43 10.38 -38.58 -28.76
CA ARG A 43 9.39 -39.46 -29.41
C ARG A 43 9.97 -40.82 -29.80
N ASN A 44 11.26 -40.90 -30.13
CA ASN A 44 11.89 -42.16 -30.49
C ASN A 44 12.23 -43.01 -29.26
N GLU A 45 12.55 -42.39 -28.12
CA GLU A 45 12.82 -43.12 -26.87
C GLU A 45 11.57 -43.73 -26.23
N ARG A 46 10.38 -43.12 -26.42
CA ARG A 46 9.11 -43.69 -25.92
C ARG A 46 8.58 -44.86 -26.75
N ASN A 47 8.99 -44.99 -28.00
CA ASN A 47 8.60 -46.13 -28.85
C ASN A 47 9.58 -47.32 -28.77
N GLY A 48 10.68 -47.20 -28.02
CA GLY A 48 11.71 -48.24 -27.89
C GLY A 48 11.57 -49.17 -26.67
N LYS A 49 10.54 -49.00 -25.82
CA LYS A 49 10.30 -49.87 -24.66
C LYS A 49 8.88 -50.44 -24.70
N GLY A 50 8.72 -51.50 -25.48
CA GLY A 50 7.50 -52.29 -25.50
C GLY A 50 7.78 -53.71 -25.96
N ILE A 51 7.85 -54.62 -24.97
CA ILE A 51 7.46 -56.04 -25.02
C ILE A 51 8.33 -56.95 -25.90
N ASP A 52 9.06 -57.86 -25.25
CA ASP A 52 9.03 -59.28 -25.61
C ASP A 52 9.33 -60.13 -24.38
N GLY A 53 8.35 -60.96 -24.00
CA GLY A 53 8.50 -62.04 -23.05
C GLY A 53 8.43 -63.38 -23.80
N ASN A 54 9.33 -64.28 -23.41
CA ASN A 54 9.33 -65.74 -23.60
C ASN A 54 9.25 -66.34 -25.02
N GLY A 55 10.34 -67.02 -25.40
CA GLY A 55 10.36 -68.09 -26.38
C GLY A 55 11.66 -68.89 -26.31
N ASN A 56 11.60 -70.10 -25.72
CA ASN A 56 12.63 -71.13 -25.78
C ASN A 56 13.06 -71.44 -27.23
N GLY A 57 14.35 -71.66 -27.46
CA GLY A 57 14.83 -72.23 -28.71
C GLY A 57 16.36 -72.38 -28.75
N ASN A 58 16.83 -73.61 -28.55
CA ASN A 58 18.19 -74.05 -28.85
C ASN A 58 18.60 -73.68 -30.29
N GLY A 59 19.85 -73.24 -30.46
CA GLY A 59 20.45 -73.09 -31.78
C GLY A 59 21.90 -72.59 -31.70
N ASN A 60 22.83 -73.52 -31.89
CA ASN A 60 24.27 -73.27 -32.10
C ASN A 60 24.50 -72.33 -33.30
N GLY A 61 25.52 -71.46 -33.20
CA GLY A 61 26.01 -70.71 -34.36
C GLY A 61 26.99 -69.58 -34.02
N GLU A 62 28.26 -69.96 -33.84
CA GLU A 62 29.51 -69.32 -34.28
C GLU A 62 29.65 -67.81 -34.56
N LEU A 63 30.89 -67.35 -34.24
CA LEU A 63 31.63 -66.16 -34.70
C LEU A 63 31.19 -64.79 -34.14
N SER A 64 32.05 -63.86 -33.73
CA SER A 64 33.50 -63.79 -33.45
C SER A 64 33.77 -62.34 -33.07
N ASP A 65 34.72 -62.13 -32.15
CA ASP A 65 35.62 -60.98 -32.05
C ASP A 65 35.05 -59.55 -32.00
N ILE A 66 35.24 -58.87 -30.87
CA ILE A 66 36.19 -57.75 -30.74
C ILE A 66 36.53 -57.55 -29.26
N LYS A 67 37.84 -57.44 -29.03
CA LYS A 67 38.55 -57.45 -27.76
C LYS A 67 38.43 -56.15 -26.98
N GLU A 68 38.31 -56.33 -25.67
CA GLU A 68 39.07 -55.70 -24.58
C GLU A 68 39.96 -54.48 -24.91
N SER A 69 39.68 -53.37 -24.23
CA SER A 69 40.70 -52.65 -23.46
C SER A 69 40.04 -51.84 -22.33
N VAL A 70 39.85 -52.49 -21.18
CA VAL A 70 39.62 -51.82 -19.89
C VAL A 70 40.99 -51.64 -19.25
N LYS A 71 41.39 -50.39 -19.05
CA LYS A 71 42.45 -50.03 -18.11
C LYS A 71 41.85 -49.07 -17.10
N ASP A 72 41.75 -49.59 -15.88
CA ASP A 72 41.46 -48.86 -14.66
C ASP A 72 42.45 -47.71 -14.49
N LYS A 73 41.90 -46.52 -14.27
CA LYS A 73 42.50 -45.51 -13.39
C LYS A 73 41.39 -44.91 -12.54
N HIS A 74 41.38 -45.35 -11.28
CA HIS A 74 40.92 -44.54 -10.17
C HIS A 74 41.72 -43.24 -10.16
N ASP A 75 41.03 -42.11 -10.27
CA ASP A 75 41.46 -40.86 -9.65
C ASP A 75 40.19 -40.09 -9.22
N GLU A 76 40.14 -39.81 -7.93
CA GLU A 76 39.15 -38.99 -7.26
C GLU A 76 39.26 -37.55 -7.76
N ASN A 77 38.21 -37.03 -8.40
CA ASN A 77 37.92 -35.59 -8.50
C ASN A 77 36.48 -35.39 -8.96
N SER A 78 35.55 -35.59 -8.03
CA SER A 78 34.15 -35.18 -8.15
C SER A 78 33.98 -33.77 -7.58
N SER A 79 33.91 -32.76 -8.46
CA SER A 79 33.12 -31.52 -8.32
C SER A 79 33.62 -30.42 -9.27
N SER A 80 33.06 -30.31 -10.49
CA SER A 80 33.03 -29.04 -11.28
C SER A 80 32.35 -29.14 -12.66
N SER A 81 31.65 -30.21 -13.02
CA SER A 81 31.08 -30.36 -14.38
C SER A 81 29.74 -29.65 -14.65
N ASP A 82 29.10 -29.03 -13.66
CA ASP A 82 27.75 -28.45 -13.83
C ASP A 82 27.75 -26.98 -14.33
N MET A 83 28.92 -26.39 -14.60
CA MET A 83 29.05 -24.97 -15.02
C MET A 83 29.34 -24.77 -16.52
N GLU A 84 29.63 -25.81 -17.30
CA GLU A 84 29.96 -25.66 -18.74
C GLU A 84 28.75 -25.84 -19.67
N ASP A 85 27.71 -26.57 -19.27
CA ASP A 85 26.50 -26.76 -20.09
C ASP A 85 25.58 -25.52 -20.13
N ASP A 86 25.72 -24.59 -19.17
CA ASP A 86 24.94 -23.33 -19.14
C ASP A 86 25.47 -22.26 -20.10
N LYS A 87 26.71 -22.39 -20.62
CA LYS A 87 27.31 -21.42 -21.56
C LYS A 87 26.95 -21.69 -23.02
N GLN A 88 26.60 -22.91 -23.40
CA GLN A 88 26.33 -23.26 -24.81
C GLN A 88 24.88 -23.06 -25.26
N ASN A 89 23.93 -22.83 -24.35
CA ASN A 89 22.50 -22.71 -24.69
C ASN A 89 21.86 -21.34 -24.39
N LYS A 90 22.64 -20.26 -24.23
CA LYS A 90 22.09 -18.91 -24.37
C LYS A 90 21.74 -18.65 -25.85
N LEU A 91 20.67 -19.27 -26.31
CA LEU A 91 19.93 -18.87 -27.51
C LEU A 91 19.47 -17.44 -27.26
N THR A 92 20.25 -16.49 -27.74
CA THR A 92 19.90 -15.07 -27.71
C THR A 92 18.61 -14.93 -28.51
N GLU A 93 17.58 -14.34 -27.90
CA GLU A 93 16.31 -14.14 -28.60
C GLU A 93 16.59 -13.24 -29.81
N LYS A 94 15.90 -13.54 -30.91
CA LYS A 94 16.05 -12.81 -32.17
C LYS A 94 14.73 -12.16 -32.49
N ILE A 95 14.77 -10.97 -33.06
CA ILE A 95 13.60 -10.21 -33.46
C ILE A 95 13.72 -9.93 -34.95
N LEU A 96 12.72 -10.32 -35.73
CA LEU A 96 12.66 -9.97 -37.14
C LEU A 96 11.86 -8.68 -37.28
N ILE A 97 12.50 -7.63 -37.78
CA ILE A 97 11.84 -6.37 -38.07
C ILE A 97 11.77 -6.20 -39.58
N THR A 98 10.58 -5.90 -40.07
CA THR A 98 10.32 -5.62 -41.48
C THR A 98 10.02 -4.16 -41.70
N HIS A 99 10.71 -3.63 -42.68
CA HIS A 99 10.71 -2.22 -42.99
C HIS A 99 10.44 -2.06 -44.47
N GLN A 100 9.31 -1.45 -44.78
CA GLN A 100 9.06 -1.08 -46.15
C GLN A 100 10.08 -0.04 -46.63
N GLY A 101 10.69 -0.30 -47.79
CA GLY A 101 11.71 0.56 -48.40
C GLY A 101 13.16 0.26 -47.97
N ILE A 102 13.40 -0.28 -46.78
CA ILE A 102 14.75 -0.75 -46.37
C ILE A 102 14.92 -2.24 -46.67
N GLY A 103 13.93 -3.07 -46.31
CA GLY A 103 14.03 -4.52 -46.35
C GLY A 103 13.60 -5.19 -45.06
N ILE A 104 14.12 -6.39 -44.83
CA ILE A 104 13.85 -7.19 -43.64
C ILE A 104 15.16 -7.31 -42.87
N SER A 105 15.15 -7.07 -41.57
CA SER A 105 16.34 -7.15 -40.73
C SER A 105 16.08 -8.04 -39.53
N LEU A 106 17.05 -8.91 -39.22
CA LEU A 106 17.03 -9.75 -38.05
C LEU A 106 17.95 -9.14 -37.00
N TYR A 107 17.42 -8.88 -35.81
CA TYR A 107 18.14 -8.30 -34.68
C TYR A 107 18.25 -9.32 -33.54
N ASN A 108 19.28 -9.16 -32.72
CA ASN A 108 19.39 -9.70 -31.37
C ASN A 108 18.59 -8.81 -30.39
N VAL A 109 18.15 -9.32 -29.24
CA VAL A 109 17.69 -8.55 -28.05
C VAL A 109 18.58 -7.35 -27.72
N ASP A 110 19.90 -7.49 -27.88
CA ASP A 110 20.89 -6.43 -27.64
C ASP A 110 20.89 -5.35 -28.74
N GLY A 111 19.99 -5.45 -29.74
CA GLY A 111 19.89 -4.51 -30.85
C GLY A 111 20.91 -4.70 -31.96
N LEU A 112 21.78 -5.71 -31.86
CA LEU A 112 22.75 -6.01 -32.92
C LEU A 112 22.04 -6.63 -34.12
N GLN A 113 22.19 -5.99 -35.29
CA GLN A 113 21.66 -6.50 -36.55
C GLN A 113 22.48 -7.72 -37.00
N LEU A 114 21.84 -8.89 -37.07
CA LEU A 114 22.46 -10.16 -37.47
C LEU A 114 22.44 -10.37 -38.98
N LEU A 115 21.30 -10.10 -39.62
CA LEU A 115 21.10 -10.31 -41.06
C LEU A 115 20.19 -9.21 -41.62
N ASN A 116 20.38 -8.88 -42.90
CA ASN A 116 19.54 -7.94 -43.63
C ASN A 116 19.21 -8.48 -45.03
N TRP A 117 17.95 -8.36 -45.43
CA TRP A 117 17.45 -8.70 -46.76
C TRP A 117 16.85 -7.45 -47.39
N PRO A 118 17.64 -6.67 -48.15
CA PRO A 118 17.17 -5.43 -48.75
C PRO A 118 16.06 -5.72 -49.76
N ILE A 119 15.02 -4.89 -49.74
CA ILE A 119 13.91 -4.96 -50.70
C ILE A 119 14.00 -3.73 -51.60
N PRO A 120 14.02 -3.89 -52.93
CA PRO A 120 14.06 -2.75 -53.83
C PRO A 120 12.84 -1.82 -53.63
N PRO A 121 12.99 -0.50 -53.74
CA PRO A 121 11.96 0.49 -53.39
C PRO A 121 10.68 0.42 -54.24
N LYS A 122 10.70 -0.29 -55.37
CA LYS A 122 9.51 -0.56 -56.20
C LYS A 122 8.55 -1.60 -55.58
N TYR A 123 8.96 -2.26 -54.50
CA TYR A 123 8.22 -3.31 -53.85
C TYR A 123 7.79 -2.90 -52.45
N ILE A 124 6.58 -3.29 -52.09
CA ILE A 124 5.89 -2.93 -50.85
C ILE A 124 5.62 -4.21 -50.08
N LEU A 125 5.83 -4.19 -48.76
CA LEU A 125 5.48 -5.31 -47.91
C LEU A 125 4.02 -5.18 -47.48
N THR A 126 3.18 -6.16 -47.81
CA THR A 126 1.75 -6.09 -47.43
C THR A 126 1.49 -6.60 -46.02
N SER A 127 2.40 -7.41 -45.49
CA SER A 127 2.33 -8.11 -44.20
C SER A 127 3.73 -8.19 -43.59
N PRO A 128 3.83 -8.27 -42.25
CA PRO A 128 5.08 -8.60 -41.58
C PRO A 128 5.69 -9.89 -42.14
N ALA A 129 6.99 -9.88 -42.46
CA ALA A 129 7.69 -11.10 -42.85
C ALA A 129 7.77 -12.06 -41.67
N LYS A 130 7.80 -13.36 -41.95
CA LYS A 130 7.92 -14.41 -40.94
C LYS A 130 9.23 -15.15 -41.15
N CYS A 131 9.86 -15.59 -40.06
CA CYS A 131 11.15 -16.26 -40.09
C CYS A 131 11.08 -17.64 -39.42
N ILE A 132 11.68 -18.64 -40.06
CA ILE A 132 11.95 -19.96 -39.46
C ILE A 132 13.46 -20.12 -39.37
N ILE A 133 13.95 -20.48 -38.19
CA ILE A 133 15.35 -20.83 -37.97
C ILE A 133 15.41 -22.33 -37.69
N LYS A 134 16.08 -23.07 -38.59
CA LYS A 134 16.26 -24.53 -38.47
C LYS A 134 17.70 -24.91 -38.79
N LYS A 135 18.41 -25.51 -37.82
CA LYS A 135 19.81 -25.94 -37.96
C LYS A 135 20.74 -24.83 -38.49
N GLY A 136 20.65 -23.64 -37.89
CA GLY A 136 21.42 -22.46 -38.33
C GLY A 136 21.01 -21.88 -39.69
N LYS A 137 20.02 -22.44 -40.38
CA LYS A 137 19.46 -21.87 -41.62
C LYS A 137 18.27 -20.99 -41.28
N CYS A 138 18.32 -19.75 -41.73
CA CYS A 138 17.27 -18.75 -41.60
C CYS A 138 16.46 -18.71 -42.91
N LEU A 139 15.17 -19.04 -42.82
CA LEU A 139 14.21 -18.98 -43.92
C LEU A 139 13.26 -17.82 -43.65
N VAL A 140 13.34 -16.78 -44.46
CA VAL A 140 12.48 -15.59 -44.33
C VAL A 140 11.44 -15.60 -45.44
N TYR A 141 10.18 -15.41 -45.07
CA TYR A 141 9.04 -15.36 -45.98
C TYR A 141 8.38 -14.00 -45.89
N SER A 142 8.08 -13.37 -47.02
CA SER A 142 7.39 -12.08 -47.03
C SER A 142 6.47 -11.95 -48.23
N ILE A 143 5.32 -11.29 -48.02
CA ILE A 143 4.37 -11.00 -49.09
C ILE A 143 4.74 -9.64 -49.69
N ILE A 144 4.92 -9.63 -51.01
CA ILE A 144 5.42 -8.48 -51.74
C ILE A 144 4.39 -8.00 -52.75
N HIS A 145 4.02 -6.72 -52.63
CA HIS A 145 3.24 -5.97 -53.60
C HIS A 145 4.15 -5.15 -54.52
N ASN A 146 3.75 -4.95 -55.77
CA ASN A 146 4.45 -4.09 -56.73
C ASN A 146 3.47 -3.03 -57.23
N ASP A 147 3.77 -1.78 -56.89
CA ASP A 147 2.91 -0.61 -57.14
C ASP A 147 2.57 -0.42 -58.64
N LYS A 148 3.42 -0.91 -59.54
CA LYS A 148 3.27 -0.71 -61.00
C LYS A 148 2.36 -1.71 -61.70
N GLN A 149 1.92 -2.79 -61.07
CA GLN A 149 1.05 -3.75 -61.74
C GLN A 149 -0.14 -4.11 -60.84
N GLU A 150 -1.33 -3.80 -61.35
CA GLU A 150 -2.62 -4.17 -60.76
C GLU A 150 -2.66 -5.70 -60.62
N ASN A 151 -2.92 -6.23 -59.41
CA ASN A 151 -3.01 -7.65 -59.02
C ASN A 151 -1.76 -8.35 -58.42
N ILE A 152 -0.84 -7.65 -57.74
CA ILE A 152 0.41 -8.26 -57.20
C ILE A 152 0.39 -8.61 -55.70
N ASP A 153 -0.72 -8.48 -54.99
CA ASP A 153 -0.81 -8.97 -53.59
C ASP A 153 -0.69 -10.50 -53.43
N ASN A 154 -0.34 -11.21 -54.50
CA ASN A 154 -0.29 -12.66 -54.57
C ASN A 154 1.14 -13.20 -54.67
N VAL A 155 2.18 -12.38 -54.43
CA VAL A 155 3.58 -12.81 -54.59
C VAL A 155 4.25 -12.98 -53.23
N VAL A 156 4.81 -14.16 -52.97
CA VAL A 156 5.60 -14.45 -51.76
C VAL A 156 7.06 -14.63 -52.14
N TRP A 157 7.95 -13.92 -51.45
CA TRP A 157 9.40 -14.13 -51.56
C TRP A 157 9.90 -14.97 -50.40
N LEU A 158 10.82 -15.87 -50.71
CA LEU A 158 11.53 -16.70 -49.75
C LEU A 158 13.03 -16.45 -49.88
N TRP A 159 13.67 -16.02 -48.80
CA TRP A 159 15.12 -15.93 -48.70
C TRP A 159 15.66 -17.07 -47.84
N LYS A 160 16.74 -17.69 -48.32
CA LYS A 160 17.50 -18.69 -47.55
C LYS A 160 18.87 -18.12 -47.22
N SER A 161 19.14 -17.98 -45.93
CA SER A 161 20.42 -17.53 -45.38
C SER A 161 20.96 -18.53 -44.36
N VAL A 162 22.26 -18.56 -44.17
CA VAL A 162 22.91 -19.28 -43.06
C VAL A 162 23.25 -18.23 -41.99
N LEU A 163 22.91 -18.49 -40.74
CA LEU A 163 23.27 -17.63 -39.61
C LEU A 163 24.78 -17.74 -39.36
N PRO A 164 25.47 -16.62 -39.08
CA PRO A 164 26.86 -16.67 -38.67
C PRO A 164 26.97 -17.45 -37.36
N THR A 165 27.86 -18.44 -37.30
CA THR A 165 28.24 -19.10 -36.05
C THR A 165 29.24 -18.21 -35.32
N ASN A 166 29.10 -18.08 -34.00
CA ASN A 166 29.76 -17.09 -33.13
C ASN A 166 31.30 -16.98 -33.24
N ASN A 167 31.97 -17.89 -33.94
CA ASN A 167 33.43 -17.95 -34.04
C ASN A 167 34.01 -17.43 -35.37
N THR A 168 33.19 -16.90 -36.29
CA THR A 168 33.65 -16.44 -37.62
C THR A 168 33.25 -14.99 -37.91
N VAL A 169 33.72 -14.05 -37.08
CA VAL A 169 33.41 -12.61 -37.20
C VAL A 169 34.28 -11.88 -38.26
N GLY A 170 35.05 -12.60 -39.08
CA GLY A 170 36.17 -12.01 -39.83
C GLY A 170 36.03 -11.79 -41.34
N SER A 171 35.07 -12.40 -42.04
CA SER A 171 35.01 -12.27 -43.51
C SER A 171 33.62 -11.87 -44.00
N ASN A 172 33.53 -10.70 -44.64
CA ASN A 172 32.38 -10.19 -45.40
C ASN A 172 32.08 -11.03 -46.67
N ASP A 173 32.38 -12.33 -46.65
CA ASP A 173 32.13 -13.20 -47.79
C ASP A 173 30.62 -13.23 -48.06
N ASN A 174 30.25 -12.68 -49.21
CA ASN A 174 28.90 -12.49 -49.70
C ASN A 174 28.01 -13.71 -49.39
N LEU A 175 27.26 -13.65 -48.29
CA LEU A 175 26.27 -14.65 -47.92
C LEU A 175 25.32 -14.81 -49.11
N LYS A 176 25.46 -15.93 -49.83
CA LYS A 176 24.64 -16.24 -51.01
C LYS A 176 23.19 -16.41 -50.56
N THR A 177 22.42 -15.34 -50.64
CA THR A 177 20.98 -15.36 -50.38
C THR A 177 20.26 -15.92 -51.60
N VAL A 178 19.76 -17.15 -51.51
CA VAL A 178 18.95 -17.72 -52.59
C VAL A 178 17.53 -17.24 -52.41
N LYS A 179 17.06 -16.42 -53.36
CA LYS A 179 15.70 -15.92 -53.40
C LYS A 179 14.83 -16.83 -54.27
N LYS A 180 13.73 -17.35 -53.73
CA LYS A 180 12.64 -17.99 -54.48
C LYS A 180 11.41 -17.10 -54.49
N VAL A 181 10.64 -17.16 -55.58
CA VAL A 181 9.41 -16.37 -55.76
C VAL A 181 8.27 -17.33 -56.05
N GLY A 182 7.23 -17.28 -55.22
CA GLY A 182 5.96 -17.98 -55.44
C GLY A 182 4.89 -16.98 -55.85
N ARG A 183 4.07 -17.33 -56.84
CA ARG A 183 2.90 -16.55 -57.27
C ARG A 183 1.64 -17.35 -56.99
N PHE A 184 0.63 -16.69 -56.43
CA PHE A 184 -0.63 -17.29 -56.05
C PHE A 184 -1.78 -16.66 -56.84
N GLU A 185 -2.91 -17.36 -56.92
CA GLU A 185 -4.08 -16.88 -57.68
C GLU A 185 -4.83 -15.76 -56.96
N LYS A 186 -4.78 -15.76 -55.62
CA LYS A 186 -5.56 -14.84 -54.78
C LYS A 186 -4.65 -13.88 -54.00
N PRO A 187 -5.12 -12.66 -53.74
CA PRO A 187 -4.39 -11.69 -52.94
C PRO A 187 -4.31 -12.13 -51.49
N ILE A 188 -3.11 -12.03 -50.93
CA ILE A 188 -2.75 -12.54 -49.62
C ILE A 188 -2.81 -11.39 -48.62
N PHE A 189 -3.56 -11.58 -47.55
CA PHE A 189 -3.66 -10.65 -46.44
C PHE A 189 -2.54 -10.85 -45.42
N SER A 190 -2.36 -12.09 -44.95
CA SER A 190 -1.34 -12.44 -43.97
C SER A 190 -0.69 -13.78 -44.31
N LEU A 191 0.59 -13.90 -43.94
CA LEU A 191 1.35 -15.14 -44.00
C LEU A 191 1.69 -15.52 -42.56
N GLU A 192 1.33 -16.74 -42.17
CA GLU A 192 1.56 -17.25 -40.83
C GLU A 192 2.33 -18.56 -40.85
N ILE A 193 3.16 -18.75 -39.84
CA ILE A 193 4.01 -19.92 -39.67
C ILE A 193 3.73 -20.51 -38.29
N SER A 194 3.68 -21.83 -38.21
CA SER A 194 3.49 -22.54 -36.94
C SER A 194 4.64 -23.50 -36.68
N PRO A 195 5.14 -23.62 -35.44
CA PRO A 195 6.16 -24.61 -35.07
C PRO A 195 5.66 -26.05 -35.26
N LEU A 196 4.33 -26.28 -35.22
CA LEU A 196 3.74 -27.59 -35.44
C LEU A 196 3.75 -28.02 -36.92
N LEU A 197 3.91 -27.08 -37.85
CA LEU A 197 4.00 -27.34 -39.29
C LEU A 197 5.29 -26.75 -39.86
N PRO A 198 6.48 -27.27 -39.48
CA PRO A 198 7.76 -26.67 -39.85
C PRO A 198 8.04 -26.68 -41.36
N GLU A 199 7.33 -27.49 -42.12
CA GLU A 199 7.49 -27.62 -43.58
C GLU A 199 6.37 -26.95 -44.38
N ARG A 200 5.36 -26.39 -43.70
CA ARG A 200 4.20 -25.77 -44.34
C ARG A 200 3.99 -24.36 -43.82
N ILE A 201 3.45 -23.51 -44.67
CA ILE A 201 3.15 -22.12 -44.37
C ILE A 201 1.67 -21.91 -44.63
N ILE A 202 1.03 -21.14 -43.77
CA ILE A 202 -0.39 -20.84 -43.85
C ILE A 202 -0.53 -19.46 -44.48
N LEU A 203 -1.15 -19.40 -45.65
CA LEU A 203 -1.51 -18.16 -46.32
C LEU A 203 -2.98 -17.86 -46.06
N ILE A 204 -3.26 -16.64 -45.62
CA ILE A 204 -4.61 -16.14 -45.38
C ILE A 204 -4.88 -15.08 -46.45
N ASN A 205 -5.81 -15.37 -47.35
CA ASN A 205 -6.14 -14.47 -48.45
C ASN A 205 -7.01 -13.29 -47.97
N GLN A 206 -7.03 -12.19 -48.72
CA GLN A 206 -7.88 -11.01 -48.42
C GLN A 206 -9.38 -11.34 -48.37
N SER A 207 -9.80 -12.43 -49.03
CA SER A 207 -11.18 -12.94 -48.96
C SER A 207 -11.51 -13.69 -47.66
N GLY A 208 -10.52 -13.98 -46.83
CA GLY A 208 -10.62 -14.86 -45.66
C GLY A 208 -10.40 -16.35 -45.95
N SER A 209 -10.21 -16.73 -47.23
CA SER A 209 -9.86 -18.13 -47.57
C SER A 209 -8.44 -18.46 -47.11
N VAL A 210 -8.23 -19.69 -46.66
CA VAL A 210 -6.92 -20.16 -46.17
C VAL A 210 -6.31 -21.10 -47.20
N SER A 211 -5.03 -20.94 -47.50
CA SER A 211 -4.28 -21.91 -48.31
C SER A 211 -3.02 -22.35 -47.58
N ILE A 212 -2.67 -23.62 -47.73
CA ILE A 212 -1.45 -24.19 -47.16
C ILE A 212 -0.46 -24.40 -48.29
N ILE A 213 0.74 -23.86 -48.12
CA ILE A 213 1.84 -23.97 -49.08
C ILE A 213 3.00 -24.72 -48.45
N ASP A 214 3.83 -25.35 -49.27
CA ASP A 214 5.05 -26.01 -48.81
C ASP A 214 6.20 -25.00 -48.61
N LYS A 215 7.28 -25.44 -47.98
CA LYS A 215 8.55 -24.70 -47.83
C LYS A 215 9.20 -24.23 -49.14
N ASN A 216 8.72 -24.71 -50.29
CA ASN A 216 9.19 -24.33 -51.62
C ASN A 216 8.20 -23.42 -52.36
N LEU A 217 7.18 -22.91 -51.67
CA LEU A 217 6.13 -22.04 -52.20
C LEU A 217 5.21 -22.73 -53.23
N LYS A 218 5.13 -24.05 -53.23
CA LYS A 218 4.12 -24.81 -53.99
C LYS A 218 2.86 -24.92 -53.15
N GLN A 219 1.74 -24.57 -53.74
CA GLN A 219 0.44 -24.69 -53.09
C GLN A 219 0.10 -26.18 -52.91
N VAL A 220 -0.09 -26.59 -51.65
CA VAL A 220 -0.46 -27.97 -51.32
C VAL A 220 -1.97 -28.11 -51.42
N LYS A 221 -2.71 -27.18 -50.82
CA LYS A 221 -4.18 -27.19 -50.83
C LYS A 221 -4.73 -25.79 -50.56
N SER A 222 -5.81 -25.43 -51.24
CA SER A 222 -6.63 -24.27 -50.92
C SER A 222 -7.87 -24.75 -50.16
N PHE A 223 -8.21 -24.07 -49.08
CA PHE A 223 -9.37 -24.36 -48.26
C PHE A 223 -10.37 -23.21 -48.32
N CYS A 224 -11.65 -23.57 -48.27
CA CYS A 224 -12.80 -22.67 -48.17
C CYS A 224 -12.86 -21.60 -49.26
N HIS A 225 -13.56 -21.92 -50.36
CA HIS A 225 -14.01 -20.89 -51.30
C HIS A 225 -15.26 -20.22 -50.73
N PHE A 226 -15.10 -19.02 -50.18
CA PHE A 226 -16.23 -18.11 -50.09
C PHE A 226 -16.66 -17.74 -51.52
N PRO A 227 -17.96 -17.75 -51.85
CA PRO A 227 -18.43 -17.37 -53.17
C PRO A 227 -17.89 -15.97 -53.51
N SER A 228 -17.26 -15.85 -54.68
CA SER A 228 -16.49 -14.68 -55.12
C SER A 228 -17.33 -13.40 -55.29
N SER A 229 -18.64 -13.46 -55.15
CA SER A 229 -19.56 -12.36 -55.41
C SER A 229 -19.56 -11.26 -54.34
N LYS A 230 -18.88 -11.44 -53.19
CA LYS A 230 -18.89 -10.45 -52.10
C LYS A 230 -17.47 -10.06 -51.68
N LYS A 231 -17.22 -8.74 -51.60
CA LYS A 231 -15.96 -8.18 -51.11
C LYS A 231 -15.90 -8.29 -49.59
N ASN A 232 -15.26 -9.35 -49.11
CA ASN A 232 -14.84 -9.45 -47.72
C ASN A 232 -13.52 -8.71 -47.54
N LYS A 233 -13.37 -7.97 -46.44
CA LYS A 233 -12.10 -7.39 -46.02
C LYS A 233 -11.68 -8.02 -44.70
N VAL A 234 -10.51 -8.66 -44.67
CA VAL A 234 -9.94 -9.20 -43.43
C VAL A 234 -9.39 -8.03 -42.60
N HIS A 235 -9.77 -7.97 -41.33
CA HIS A 235 -9.26 -6.99 -40.36
C HIS A 235 -8.20 -7.61 -39.45
N LEU A 236 -8.40 -8.85 -39.02
CA LEU A 236 -7.50 -9.56 -38.13
C LEU A 236 -7.40 -11.02 -38.57
N ALA A 237 -6.19 -11.55 -38.54
CA ALA A 237 -5.93 -12.95 -38.75
C ALA A 237 -4.84 -13.40 -37.79
N THR A 238 -5.11 -14.44 -37.00
CA THR A 238 -4.14 -14.98 -36.05
C THR A 238 -4.10 -16.51 -36.14
N VAL A 239 -2.92 -17.07 -35.93
CA VAL A 239 -2.69 -18.52 -35.95
C VAL A 239 -2.07 -18.93 -34.62
N PHE A 240 -2.67 -19.92 -33.98
CA PHE A 240 -2.22 -20.39 -32.66
C PHE A 240 -2.42 -21.89 -32.51
N ASN A 241 -1.74 -22.47 -31.52
CA ASN A 241 -1.87 -23.90 -31.19
C ASN A 241 -3.12 -24.11 -30.34
N ALA A 242 -3.88 -25.19 -30.58
CA ALA A 242 -4.96 -25.61 -29.71
C ALA A 242 -4.46 -25.88 -28.27
N LYS A 243 -3.26 -26.46 -28.13
CA LYS A 243 -2.63 -26.66 -26.83
C LYS A 243 -2.25 -25.33 -26.20
N GLY A 244 -2.80 -25.05 -25.01
CA GLY A 244 -2.56 -23.80 -24.29
C GLY A 244 -3.44 -22.63 -24.75
N SER A 245 -4.46 -22.91 -25.58
CA SER A 245 -5.49 -21.94 -25.93
C SER A 245 -6.72 -22.08 -25.03
N PHE A 246 -7.68 -21.17 -25.18
CA PHE A 246 -9.00 -21.25 -24.54
C PHE A 246 -9.89 -22.40 -25.05
N ILE A 247 -9.47 -23.11 -26.11
CA ILE A 247 -10.23 -24.25 -26.64
C ILE A 247 -10.04 -25.46 -25.71
N PRO A 248 -11.11 -26.11 -25.23
CA PRO A 248 -10.98 -27.27 -24.35
C PRO A 248 -10.20 -28.41 -25.00
N PHE A 249 -9.23 -28.98 -24.28
CA PHE A 249 -8.30 -30.01 -24.78
C PHE A 249 -8.99 -31.25 -25.38
N ASN A 250 -10.20 -31.57 -24.94
CA ASN A 250 -10.93 -32.76 -25.39
C ASN A 250 -11.64 -32.57 -26.75
N THR A 251 -11.60 -31.37 -27.33
CA THR A 251 -12.44 -31.03 -28.48
C THR A 251 -11.71 -31.11 -29.82
N LEU A 252 -10.40 -30.92 -29.81
CA LEU A 252 -9.53 -30.98 -30.98
C LEU A 252 -8.33 -31.89 -30.67
N PRO A 253 -7.76 -32.60 -31.66
CA PRO A 253 -6.51 -33.32 -31.48
C PRO A 253 -5.42 -32.42 -30.89
N GLU A 254 -4.58 -32.93 -29.98
CA GLU A 254 -3.57 -32.13 -29.26
C GLU A 254 -2.64 -31.34 -30.18
N ALA A 255 -2.39 -31.85 -31.39
CA ALA A 255 -1.55 -31.23 -32.39
C ALA A 255 -2.42 -30.57 -33.48
N SER A 256 -3.35 -29.70 -33.07
CA SER A 256 -4.18 -28.93 -33.98
C SER A 256 -3.74 -27.47 -34.01
N ILE A 257 -3.70 -26.88 -35.20
CA ILE A 257 -3.48 -25.45 -35.38
C ILE A 257 -4.84 -24.80 -35.63
N ILE A 258 -5.13 -23.71 -34.93
CA ILE A 258 -6.33 -22.93 -35.11
C ILE A 258 -5.96 -21.64 -35.86
N ILE A 259 -6.78 -21.30 -36.84
CA ILE A 259 -6.70 -20.06 -37.59
C ILE A 259 -7.96 -19.27 -37.30
N PHE A 260 -7.79 -18.10 -36.71
CA PHE A 260 -8.86 -17.17 -36.43
C PHE A 260 -8.83 -16.04 -37.44
N THR A 261 -9.98 -15.70 -38.03
CA THR A 261 -10.14 -14.57 -38.95
C THR A 261 -11.33 -13.71 -38.57
N LEU A 262 -11.14 -12.38 -38.59
CA LEU A 262 -12.18 -11.38 -38.45
C LEU A 262 -12.34 -10.67 -39.79
N LEU A 263 -13.51 -10.82 -40.42
CA LEU A 263 -13.85 -10.26 -41.72
C LEU A 263 -14.91 -9.18 -41.55
N SER A 264 -14.86 -8.09 -42.31
CA SER A 264 -16.03 -7.26 -42.56
C SER A 264 -16.60 -7.60 -43.93
N ARG A 265 -17.92 -7.48 -44.04
CA ARG A 265 -18.63 -7.67 -45.30
C ARG A 265 -19.32 -6.37 -45.68
N THR A 266 -18.97 -5.86 -46.85
CA THR A 266 -19.66 -4.74 -47.49
C THR A 266 -20.60 -5.31 -48.54
N GLU A 267 -21.89 -4.99 -48.46
CA GLU A 267 -22.87 -5.43 -49.45
C GLU A 267 -23.02 -4.32 -50.51
N GLU A 268 -22.50 -4.55 -51.71
CA GLU A 268 -22.39 -3.51 -52.75
C GLU A 268 -23.73 -3.12 -53.41
N ASN A 269 -24.83 -3.86 -53.16
CA ASN A 269 -26.03 -3.82 -54.01
C ASN A 269 -27.36 -3.56 -53.27
N SER A 270 -27.36 -2.95 -52.09
CA SER A 270 -28.61 -2.52 -51.45
C SER A 270 -28.52 -1.06 -51.02
N ASP A 271 -29.36 -0.20 -51.60
CA ASP A 271 -29.58 1.19 -51.16
C ASP A 271 -30.05 1.30 -49.70
N SER A 272 -30.30 0.18 -49.02
CA SER A 272 -30.52 0.14 -47.58
C SER A 272 -29.19 0.25 -46.82
N VAL A 273 -29.11 1.26 -45.95
CA VAL A 273 -28.06 1.48 -44.94
C VAL A 273 -28.10 0.34 -43.92
N HIS A 274 -27.72 -0.87 -44.33
CA HIS A 274 -27.54 -1.97 -43.39
C HIS A 274 -26.20 -1.80 -42.67
N PRO A 275 -26.17 -2.06 -41.35
CA PRO A 275 -24.95 -1.98 -40.57
C PRO A 275 -23.92 -2.97 -41.13
N ASN A 276 -22.65 -2.54 -41.19
CA ASN A 276 -21.55 -3.45 -41.51
C ASN A 276 -21.55 -4.61 -40.52
N PHE A 277 -21.60 -5.84 -41.02
CA PHE A 277 -21.51 -7.04 -40.19
C PHE A 277 -20.05 -7.51 -40.15
N LEU A 278 -19.55 -7.78 -38.95
CA LEU A 278 -18.28 -8.49 -38.78
C LEU A 278 -18.55 -9.98 -38.72
N ARG A 279 -17.70 -10.78 -39.35
CA ARG A 279 -17.77 -12.24 -39.36
C ARG A 279 -16.50 -12.82 -38.78
N LEU A 280 -16.65 -13.56 -37.68
CA LEU A 280 -15.59 -14.36 -37.06
C LEU A 280 -15.60 -15.76 -37.69
N ASN A 281 -14.46 -16.24 -38.18
CA ASN A 281 -14.31 -17.64 -38.57
C ASN A 281 -13.15 -18.28 -37.83
N PHE A 282 -13.40 -19.50 -37.35
CA PHE A 282 -12.38 -20.40 -36.84
C PHE A 282 -12.18 -21.54 -37.82
N PHE A 283 -10.96 -21.73 -38.26
CA PHE A 283 -10.54 -22.91 -38.99
C PHE A 283 -9.58 -23.70 -38.12
N TRP A 284 -9.53 -25.01 -38.29
CA TRP A 284 -8.51 -25.83 -37.65
C TRP A 284 -7.88 -26.78 -38.64
N ILE A 285 -6.59 -27.03 -38.45
CA ILE A 285 -5.77 -27.95 -39.25
C ILE A 285 -5.25 -29.03 -38.32
N ASP A 286 -5.58 -30.29 -38.62
CA ASP A 286 -4.97 -31.44 -37.97
C ASP A 286 -3.54 -31.60 -38.49
N THR A 287 -2.53 -31.51 -37.61
CA THR A 287 -1.13 -31.67 -38.05
C THR A 287 -0.80 -33.11 -38.42
N GLN A 288 -1.51 -34.11 -37.88
CA GLN A 288 -1.30 -35.52 -38.22
C GLN A 288 -1.89 -35.83 -39.59
N ARG A 289 -3.14 -35.43 -39.80
CA ARG A 289 -3.84 -35.52 -41.09
C ARG A 289 -3.69 -34.23 -41.88
N SER A 290 -2.45 -33.76 -41.97
CA SER A 290 -1.96 -32.45 -42.45
C SER A 290 -2.64 -31.81 -43.68
N ASN A 291 -3.50 -32.55 -44.39
CA ASN A 291 -4.20 -32.11 -45.58
C ASN A 291 -5.64 -31.65 -45.34
N ASP A 292 -6.22 -31.74 -44.14
CA ASP A 292 -7.60 -31.28 -43.90
C ASP A 292 -7.64 -30.03 -43.02
N CYS A 293 -8.31 -28.99 -43.54
CA CYS A 293 -8.64 -27.77 -42.83
C CYS A 293 -10.16 -27.67 -42.82
N ASN A 294 -10.73 -27.71 -41.62
CA ASN A 294 -12.17 -27.71 -41.43
C ASN A 294 -12.60 -26.37 -40.81
N ILE A 295 -13.75 -25.86 -41.24
CA ILE A 295 -14.39 -24.74 -40.56
C ILE A 295 -14.93 -25.27 -39.24
N LEU A 296 -14.39 -24.78 -38.13
CA LEU A 296 -14.91 -25.11 -36.81
C LEU A 296 -16.28 -24.44 -36.63
N CYS A 297 -16.34 -23.15 -36.93
CA CYS A 297 -17.53 -22.33 -36.69
C CYS A 297 -17.41 -20.92 -37.32
N THR A 298 -18.58 -20.28 -37.50
CA THR A 298 -18.72 -18.90 -37.98
C THR A 298 -19.69 -18.15 -37.07
N LEU A 299 -19.37 -16.90 -36.70
CA LEU A 299 -20.29 -15.99 -36.00
C LEU A 299 -20.36 -14.65 -36.71
N SER A 300 -21.56 -14.08 -36.86
CA SER A 300 -21.74 -12.70 -37.35
C SER A 300 -22.06 -11.76 -36.19
N LEU A 301 -21.42 -10.60 -36.18
CA LEU A 301 -21.55 -9.56 -35.15
C LEU A 301 -22.08 -8.28 -35.77
N ASN A 302 -23.02 -7.64 -35.08
CA ASN A 302 -23.60 -6.37 -35.46
C ASN A 302 -22.83 -5.25 -34.74
N THR A 303 -21.59 -5.01 -35.16
CA THR A 303 -20.72 -4.00 -34.56
C THR A 303 -20.09 -3.16 -35.66
N GLU A 304 -19.84 -1.88 -35.35
CA GLU A 304 -19.07 -1.01 -36.22
C GLU A 304 -17.69 -1.60 -36.54
N ILE A 305 -17.13 -1.20 -37.68
CA ILE A 305 -15.80 -1.64 -38.08
C ILE A 305 -14.78 -1.10 -37.07
N PRO A 306 -14.02 -1.96 -36.39
CA PRO A 306 -13.05 -1.51 -35.39
C PRO A 306 -11.88 -0.79 -36.07
N THR A 307 -11.35 0.25 -35.43
CA THR A 307 -10.12 0.96 -35.82
C THR A 307 -8.91 0.03 -35.71
N THR A 308 -8.82 -0.71 -34.60
CA THR A 308 -7.84 -1.77 -34.38
C THR A 308 -8.50 -2.91 -33.62
N SER A 309 -8.02 -4.13 -33.87
CA SER A 309 -8.53 -5.33 -33.25
C SER A 309 -7.40 -6.29 -32.96
N ASN A 310 -7.43 -6.94 -31.81
CA ASN A 310 -6.47 -7.98 -31.45
C ASN A 310 -7.17 -9.13 -30.73
N PHE A 311 -6.57 -10.31 -30.73
CA PHE A 311 -7.15 -11.52 -30.16
C PHE A 311 -6.11 -12.23 -29.29
N ASN A 312 -6.46 -12.52 -28.04
CA ASN A 312 -5.64 -13.31 -27.15
C ASN A 312 -6.07 -14.79 -27.21
N PRO A 313 -5.25 -15.68 -27.81
CA PRO A 313 -5.60 -17.09 -27.95
C PRO A 313 -5.57 -17.87 -26.64
N SER A 314 -4.87 -17.42 -25.59
CA SER A 314 -4.87 -18.15 -24.31
C SER A 314 -6.18 -17.98 -23.56
N THR A 315 -6.78 -16.79 -23.61
CA THR A 315 -8.01 -16.45 -22.88
C THR A 315 -9.27 -16.44 -23.72
N GLY A 316 -9.13 -16.48 -25.05
CA GLY A 316 -10.27 -16.32 -25.95
C GLY A 316 -10.87 -14.92 -25.95
N LYS A 317 -10.14 -13.92 -25.44
CA LYS A 317 -10.58 -12.52 -25.43
C LYS A 317 -10.26 -11.84 -26.76
N LEU A 318 -11.31 -11.28 -27.37
CA LEU A 318 -11.27 -10.43 -28.55
C LEU A 318 -11.38 -8.96 -28.10
N PHE A 319 -10.41 -8.16 -28.51
CA PHE A 319 -10.34 -6.74 -28.21
C PHE A 319 -10.70 -5.97 -29.48
N LEU A 320 -11.75 -5.14 -29.40
CA LEU A 320 -12.25 -4.33 -30.50
C LEU A 320 -12.25 -2.87 -30.08
N LEU A 321 -11.37 -2.05 -30.67
CA LEU A 321 -11.37 -0.61 -30.44
C LEU A 321 -12.15 0.07 -31.56
N ASP A 322 -13.24 0.75 -31.22
CA ASP A 322 -14.04 1.49 -32.20
C ASP A 322 -13.48 2.91 -32.48
N ASN A 323 -14.06 3.57 -33.49
CA ASN A 323 -13.68 4.93 -33.87
C ASN A 323 -14.07 6.00 -32.84
N ASN A 324 -14.85 5.64 -31.81
CA ASN A 324 -15.28 6.52 -30.74
C ASN A 324 -14.36 6.43 -29.50
N GLY A 325 -13.32 5.59 -29.56
CA GLY A 325 -12.40 5.37 -28.44
C GLY A 325 -12.96 4.42 -27.41
N VAL A 326 -13.96 3.62 -27.76
CA VAL A 326 -14.54 2.60 -26.90
C VAL A 326 -13.88 1.26 -27.23
N LEU A 327 -13.12 0.77 -26.26
CA LEU A 327 -12.54 -0.57 -26.28
C LEU A 327 -13.56 -1.56 -25.74
N LYS A 328 -14.10 -2.39 -26.63
CA LYS A 328 -14.96 -3.53 -26.30
C LYS A 328 -14.13 -4.78 -26.11
N ILE A 329 -14.37 -5.49 -25.02
CA ILE A 329 -13.64 -6.69 -24.65
C ILE A 329 -14.63 -7.83 -24.60
N CYS A 330 -14.52 -8.73 -25.57
CA CYS A 330 -15.46 -9.80 -25.77
C CYS A 330 -14.77 -11.15 -25.53
N THR A 331 -15.34 -12.02 -24.69
CA THR A 331 -14.87 -13.40 -24.56
C THR A 331 -15.62 -14.30 -25.53
N ILE A 332 -14.85 -15.08 -26.29
CA ILE A 332 -15.36 -16.09 -27.20
C ILE A 332 -15.56 -17.38 -26.40
N ASN A 333 -16.81 -17.83 -26.32
CA ASN A 333 -17.17 -19.11 -25.74
C ASN A 333 -17.52 -20.09 -26.85
N LEU A 334 -16.86 -21.25 -26.84
CA LEU A 334 -17.14 -22.35 -27.75
C LEU A 334 -18.01 -23.37 -27.03
N ILE A 335 -19.24 -23.53 -27.50
CA ILE A 335 -20.20 -24.51 -27.01
C ILE A 335 -20.17 -25.70 -27.98
N PHE A 336 -19.73 -26.85 -27.49
CA PHE A 336 -19.64 -28.08 -28.28
C PHE A 336 -20.97 -28.84 -28.16
N GLU A 337 -21.75 -28.85 -29.24
CA GLU A 337 -23.00 -29.60 -29.35
C GLU A 337 -22.77 -30.88 -30.17
N LYS A 338 -23.68 -31.85 -30.07
CA LYS A 338 -23.58 -33.11 -30.84
C LYS A 338 -23.49 -32.89 -32.36
N ASN A 339 -24.03 -31.78 -32.85
CA ASN A 339 -24.11 -31.45 -34.28
C ASN A 339 -23.06 -30.42 -34.75
N GLY A 340 -22.11 -30.02 -33.89
CA GLY A 340 -21.05 -29.08 -34.24
C GLY A 340 -20.67 -28.13 -33.12
N VAL A 341 -19.84 -27.13 -33.45
CA VAL A 341 -19.37 -26.13 -32.50
C VAL A 341 -20.15 -24.83 -32.72
N LYS A 342 -20.85 -24.38 -31.69
CA LYS A 342 -21.52 -23.09 -31.66
C LYS A 342 -20.62 -22.08 -30.97
N ILE A 343 -20.43 -20.90 -31.57
CA ILE A 343 -19.73 -19.80 -30.92
C ILE A 343 -20.78 -18.90 -30.27
N SER A 344 -20.59 -18.56 -29.01
CA SER A 344 -21.20 -17.38 -28.40
C SER A 344 -20.12 -16.34 -28.10
N LEU A 345 -20.47 -15.08 -28.29
CA LEU A 345 -19.63 -13.95 -27.89
C LEU A 345 -20.28 -13.31 -26.67
N LEU A 346 -19.55 -13.25 -25.56
CA LEU A 346 -19.96 -12.52 -24.36
C LEU A 346 -19.19 -11.21 -24.30
N GLU A 347 -19.89 -10.09 -24.21
CA GLU A 347 -19.28 -8.78 -23.97
C GLU A 347 -19.00 -8.64 -22.47
N ASN A 348 -17.73 -8.65 -22.07
CA ASN A 348 -17.35 -8.67 -20.67
C ASN A 348 -17.22 -7.26 -20.10
N SER A 349 -16.59 -6.36 -20.86
CA SER A 349 -16.34 -5.00 -20.40
C SER A 349 -16.19 -4.02 -21.56
N ILE A 350 -16.49 -2.76 -21.24
CA ILE A 350 -16.43 -1.61 -22.14
C ILE A 350 -15.57 -0.56 -21.46
N ILE A 351 -14.43 -0.22 -22.06
CA ILE A 351 -13.51 0.80 -21.54
C ILE A 351 -13.53 1.99 -22.48
N LYS A 352 -13.83 3.19 -21.96
CA LYS A 352 -13.74 4.44 -22.72
C LYS A 352 -12.34 5.02 -22.58
N LEU A 353 -11.63 5.15 -23.69
CA LEU A 353 -10.28 5.68 -23.74
C LEU A 353 -10.32 7.20 -23.94
N ASP A 354 -10.53 7.92 -22.83
CA ASP A 354 -10.50 9.39 -22.87
C ASP A 354 -9.07 9.90 -23.04
N GLY A 355 -8.86 10.79 -24.01
CA GLY A 355 -7.60 11.53 -24.20
C GLY A 355 -6.60 10.96 -25.21
N ILE A 356 -6.86 9.78 -25.79
CA ILE A 356 -6.05 9.21 -26.88
C ILE A 356 -6.66 9.63 -28.23
N LEU A 357 -5.86 10.18 -29.13
CA LEU A 357 -6.25 10.51 -30.50
C LEU A 357 -6.38 9.22 -31.32
N PRO A 358 -7.36 9.10 -32.24
CA PRO A 358 -8.16 10.17 -32.84
C PRO A 358 -9.43 10.53 -32.05
N PHE A 359 -9.67 9.92 -30.89
CA PHE A 359 -10.97 9.93 -30.20
C PHE A 359 -11.33 11.26 -29.50
N SER A 360 -10.48 12.28 -29.59
CA SER A 360 -10.81 13.62 -29.12
C SER A 360 -11.71 14.33 -30.14
N LYS A 361 -12.75 15.04 -29.67
CA LYS A 361 -13.77 15.78 -30.47
C LYS A 361 -13.25 16.79 -31.52
N ILE A 362 -11.93 16.93 -31.68
CA ILE A 362 -11.27 18.04 -32.39
C ILE A 362 -10.90 17.68 -33.85
N SER A 363 -10.90 16.42 -34.28
CA SER A 363 -10.51 16.08 -35.66
C SER A 363 -11.72 16.06 -36.62
N SER A 364 -11.85 17.14 -37.38
CA SER A 364 -12.72 17.27 -38.56
C SER A 364 -12.43 16.20 -39.62
N GLU A 365 -13.46 15.43 -39.99
CA GLU A 365 -13.83 14.72 -41.24
C GLU A 365 -12.81 14.16 -42.26
N LYS A 366 -11.50 14.47 -42.24
CA LYS A 366 -10.57 14.12 -43.33
C LYS A 366 -9.40 13.19 -42.98
N ILE A 367 -9.28 12.70 -41.74
CA ILE A 367 -8.24 11.72 -41.36
C ILE A 367 -8.85 10.31 -41.34
N GLN A 368 -9.27 9.79 -42.51
CA GLN A 368 -10.08 8.56 -42.55
C GLN A 368 -9.30 7.23 -42.59
N GLU A 369 -7.97 7.18 -42.70
CA GLU A 369 -7.32 5.89 -43.06
C GLU A 369 -6.00 5.51 -42.36
N SER A 370 -5.47 6.28 -41.40
CA SER A 370 -4.21 5.89 -40.72
C SER A 370 -4.46 5.19 -39.39
N HIS A 371 -3.83 4.03 -39.18
CA HIS A 371 -3.81 3.28 -37.91
C HIS A 371 -3.07 4.06 -36.80
N VAL A 372 -3.77 4.99 -36.14
CA VAL A 372 -3.21 5.84 -35.07
C VAL A 372 -3.10 5.11 -33.73
N VAL A 373 -3.77 3.98 -33.55
CA VAL A 373 -3.79 3.24 -32.28
C VAL A 373 -3.60 1.76 -32.54
N GLU A 374 -2.77 1.12 -31.72
CA GLU A 374 -2.56 -0.33 -31.73
C GLU A 374 -2.66 -0.89 -30.32
N ILE A 375 -3.24 -2.09 -30.21
CA ILE A 375 -3.45 -2.78 -28.95
C ILE A 375 -2.78 -4.15 -28.97
N ALA A 376 -2.23 -4.59 -27.84
CA ALA A 376 -1.64 -5.92 -27.72
C ALA A 376 -1.90 -6.53 -26.34
N PRO A 377 -2.50 -7.73 -26.25
CA PRO A 377 -2.79 -8.37 -24.97
C PRO A 377 -1.51 -8.88 -24.33
N LEU A 378 -1.19 -8.37 -23.13
CA LEU A 378 0.01 -8.76 -22.37
C LEU A 378 -0.22 -10.01 -21.53
N SER A 379 -1.43 -10.14 -20.97
CA SER A 379 -1.86 -11.26 -20.15
C SER A 379 -3.39 -11.38 -20.15
N GLU A 380 -3.95 -12.15 -19.22
CA GLU A 380 -5.39 -12.26 -19.06
C GLU A 380 -6.05 -10.97 -18.56
N SER A 381 -5.32 -10.22 -17.75
CA SER A 381 -5.81 -9.00 -17.08
C SER A 381 -5.18 -7.73 -17.63
N TYR A 382 -4.07 -7.82 -18.39
CA TYR A 382 -3.38 -6.62 -18.87
C TYR A 382 -3.42 -6.48 -20.39
N LEU A 383 -3.68 -5.25 -20.84
CA LEU A 383 -3.65 -4.82 -22.24
C LEU A 383 -2.63 -3.70 -22.41
N ALA A 384 -1.70 -3.84 -23.33
CA ALA A 384 -0.89 -2.71 -23.78
C ALA A 384 -1.61 -1.99 -24.92
N LEU A 385 -1.58 -0.66 -24.87
CA LEU A 385 -2.17 0.20 -25.88
C LEU A 385 -1.19 1.33 -26.19
N VAL A 386 -0.88 1.50 -27.47
CA VAL A 386 -0.08 2.61 -27.96
C VAL A 386 -0.93 3.52 -28.84
N GLY A 387 -0.80 4.83 -28.62
CA GLY A 387 -1.48 5.84 -29.42
C GLY A 387 -0.85 7.21 -29.23
N MET A 388 -1.53 8.24 -29.70
CA MET A 388 -1.09 9.63 -29.52
C MET A 388 -1.95 10.32 -28.45
N LYS A 389 -1.34 11.05 -27.53
CA LYS A 389 -2.03 11.83 -26.50
C LYS A 389 -1.75 13.31 -26.71
N LYS A 390 -2.80 14.12 -26.75
CA LYS A 390 -2.66 15.58 -26.82
C LYS A 390 -2.42 16.14 -25.42
N ASN A 391 -1.24 16.67 -25.20
CA ASN A 391 -0.92 17.49 -24.02
C ASN A 391 -1.24 18.97 -24.31
N SER A 392 -1.19 19.84 -23.29
CA SER A 392 -1.46 21.27 -23.48
C SER A 392 -0.52 21.94 -24.50
N GLU A 393 0.69 21.41 -24.66
CA GLU A 393 1.75 22.03 -25.48
C GLU A 393 2.25 21.16 -26.65
N SER A 394 2.07 19.83 -26.60
CA SER A 394 2.58 18.90 -27.60
C SER A 394 1.64 17.72 -27.84
N ILE A 395 1.81 17.04 -28.98
CA ILE A 395 1.19 15.73 -29.21
C ILE A 395 2.28 14.69 -29.01
N ASP A 396 2.15 13.91 -27.94
CA ASP A 396 3.15 12.91 -27.57
C ASP A 396 2.65 11.50 -27.93
N GLN A 397 3.57 10.63 -28.32
CA GLN A 397 3.29 9.21 -28.44
C GLN A 397 3.29 8.60 -27.03
N VAL A 398 2.25 7.84 -26.71
CA VAL A 398 2.06 7.29 -25.37
C VAL A 398 1.81 5.79 -25.47
N LEU A 399 2.60 5.03 -24.72
CA LEU A 399 2.37 3.62 -24.43
C LEU A 399 1.71 3.51 -23.05
N THR A 400 0.51 2.94 -23.00
CA THR A 400 -0.25 2.70 -21.78
C THR A 400 -0.42 1.21 -21.54
N ILE A 401 -0.38 0.78 -20.28
CA ILE A 401 -0.77 -0.57 -19.86
C ILE A 401 -2.02 -0.45 -19.01
N TRP A 402 -3.07 -1.14 -19.41
CA TRP A 402 -4.37 -1.15 -18.78
C TRP A 402 -4.61 -2.46 -18.06
N ASP A 403 -5.19 -2.38 -16.86
CA ASP A 403 -5.87 -3.50 -16.23
C ASP A 403 -7.30 -3.57 -16.75
N ILE A 404 -7.58 -4.62 -17.50
CA ILE A 404 -8.85 -4.93 -18.13
C ILE A 404 -9.94 -5.25 -17.10
N GLN A 405 -9.58 -5.84 -15.95
CA GLN A 405 -10.55 -6.26 -14.94
C GLN A 405 -11.16 -5.05 -14.24
N TYR A 406 -10.33 -4.05 -13.93
CA TYR A 406 -10.76 -2.85 -13.22
C TYR A 406 -10.94 -1.62 -14.13
N GLY A 407 -10.53 -1.70 -15.40
CA GLY A 407 -10.55 -0.57 -16.32
C GLY A 407 -9.59 0.55 -15.92
N THR A 408 -8.48 0.23 -15.25
CA THR A 408 -7.53 1.21 -14.71
C THR A 408 -6.22 1.22 -15.49
N ILE A 409 -5.61 2.39 -15.64
CA ILE A 409 -4.27 2.54 -16.21
C ILE A 409 -3.24 2.19 -15.12
N GLN A 410 -2.39 1.20 -15.41
CA GLN A 410 -1.35 0.73 -14.49
C GLN A 410 0.01 1.37 -14.78
N ALA A 411 0.32 1.61 -16.05
CA ALA A 411 1.54 2.28 -16.46
C ALA A 411 1.27 3.19 -17.65
N GLU A 412 1.95 4.33 -17.67
CA GLU A 412 1.95 5.27 -18.79
C GLU A 412 3.39 5.68 -19.07
N HIS A 413 3.82 5.53 -20.32
CA HIS A 413 5.15 5.89 -20.77
C HIS A 413 5.07 6.79 -22.00
N PHE A 414 5.64 7.99 -21.87
CA PHE A 414 5.74 8.97 -22.96
C PHE A 414 6.99 8.69 -23.78
N ILE A 415 6.79 8.40 -25.06
CA ILE A 415 7.87 8.18 -26.01
C ILE A 415 8.29 9.57 -26.48
N LYS A 416 9.47 10.00 -26.06
CA LYS A 416 10.00 11.34 -26.37
C LYS A 416 10.08 11.50 -27.87
N SER A 417 9.11 12.19 -28.45
CA SER A 417 9.21 12.62 -29.84
C SER A 417 10.17 13.81 -29.89
N ASN A 418 11.11 13.80 -30.84
CA ASN A 418 12.01 14.94 -31.07
C ASN A 418 11.28 16.16 -31.70
N LEU A 419 9.97 16.27 -31.55
CA LEU A 419 9.13 17.30 -32.18
C LEU A 419 9.00 18.59 -31.35
N LYS A 420 9.82 18.77 -30.31
CA LYS A 420 9.76 19.93 -29.39
C LYS A 420 9.88 21.30 -30.09
N ASP A 421 10.37 21.35 -31.33
CA ASP A 421 10.63 22.59 -32.05
C ASP A 421 9.44 23.10 -32.90
N GLN A 422 8.32 22.39 -32.97
CA GLN A 422 7.20 22.76 -33.84
C GLN A 422 5.97 23.24 -33.05
N LYS A 423 6.00 24.48 -32.56
CA LYS A 423 4.89 25.10 -31.80
C LYS A 423 3.60 25.35 -32.63
N ASN A 424 3.64 25.17 -33.96
CA ASN A 424 2.54 25.51 -34.88
C ASN A 424 2.13 24.36 -35.83
N ILE A 425 2.02 23.11 -35.33
CA ILE A 425 1.55 22.01 -36.17
C ILE A 425 0.02 22.08 -36.31
N THR A 426 -0.46 22.56 -37.47
CA THR A 426 -1.89 22.53 -37.83
C THR A 426 -2.34 21.16 -38.34
N SER A 427 -1.41 20.28 -38.74
CA SER A 427 -1.69 18.94 -39.25
C SER A 427 -0.87 17.87 -38.55
N ILE A 428 -1.54 16.95 -37.85
CA ILE A 428 -0.90 15.79 -37.22
C ILE A 428 -0.26 14.92 -38.31
N PRO A 429 1.04 14.59 -38.24
CA PRO A 429 1.64 13.68 -39.21
C PRO A 429 0.96 12.30 -39.10
N PRO A 430 0.80 11.56 -40.21
CA PRO A 430 0.30 10.20 -40.15
C PRO A 430 1.32 9.34 -39.38
N TYR A 431 0.87 8.75 -38.27
CA TYR A 431 1.61 7.74 -37.54
C TYR A 431 1.00 6.38 -37.78
N GLN A 432 1.87 5.37 -37.82
CA GLN A 432 1.47 3.98 -37.75
C GLN A 432 2.24 3.33 -36.60
N PHE A 433 1.50 2.65 -35.74
CA PHE A 433 2.07 1.86 -34.66
C PHE A 433 1.90 0.37 -34.95
N GLN A 434 2.87 -0.40 -34.48
CA GLN A 434 2.75 -1.83 -34.36
C GLN A 434 3.27 -2.27 -33.01
N LEU A 435 2.48 -3.07 -32.32
CA LEU A 435 2.76 -3.52 -30.97
C LEU A 435 2.74 -5.04 -30.92
N ILE A 436 3.84 -5.65 -30.48
CA ILE A 436 3.97 -7.11 -30.38
C ILE A 436 4.42 -7.50 -28.99
N VAL A 437 3.73 -8.49 -28.44
CA VAL A 437 4.07 -9.09 -27.16
C VAL A 437 4.91 -10.33 -27.42
N GLU A 438 6.10 -10.34 -26.82
CA GLU A 438 6.96 -11.51 -26.78
C GLU A 438 6.63 -12.38 -25.55
N PRO A 439 6.62 -13.72 -25.68
CA PRO A 439 6.28 -14.62 -24.57
C PRO A 439 7.11 -14.41 -23.29
N LYS A 440 8.33 -13.87 -23.39
CA LYS A 440 9.25 -13.64 -22.27
C LYS A 440 9.10 -12.26 -21.61
N ARG A 441 7.92 -11.64 -21.73
CA ARG A 441 7.59 -10.34 -21.12
C ARG A 441 8.34 -9.14 -21.73
N ASN A 442 8.70 -9.25 -23.00
CA ASN A 442 9.13 -8.08 -23.78
C ASN A 442 7.96 -7.58 -24.62
N LEU A 443 7.88 -6.28 -24.77
CA LEU A 443 6.89 -5.58 -25.57
C LEU A 443 7.66 -4.77 -26.61
N ILE A 444 7.50 -5.14 -27.87
CA ILE A 444 8.18 -4.49 -28.98
C ILE A 444 7.20 -3.51 -29.60
N LEU A 445 7.56 -2.23 -29.57
CA LEU A 445 6.81 -1.16 -30.20
C LEU A 445 7.60 -0.66 -31.40
N THR A 446 7.01 -0.63 -32.58
CA THR A 446 7.57 0.11 -33.70
C THR A 446 6.63 1.20 -34.14
N SER A 447 7.19 2.39 -34.33
CA SER A 447 6.47 3.57 -34.80
C SER A 447 7.10 4.05 -36.11
N ILE A 448 6.26 4.32 -37.11
CA ILE A 448 6.65 5.13 -38.27
C ILE A 448 6.04 6.51 -38.09
N SER A 449 6.88 7.51 -38.25
CA SER A 449 6.48 8.91 -38.32
C SER A 449 6.90 9.50 -39.65
N LYS A 450 5.97 10.21 -40.31
CA LYS A 450 6.27 11.02 -41.49
C LYS A 450 6.92 12.32 -41.04
N MET A 451 8.10 12.66 -41.56
CA MET A 451 8.66 14.00 -41.35
C MET A 451 7.95 15.01 -42.25
N ILE A 452 7.45 16.11 -41.69
CA ILE A 452 6.82 17.23 -42.42
C ILE A 452 7.92 18.22 -42.90
N PRO A 453 7.71 19.08 -43.92
CA PRO A 453 8.26 18.99 -45.28
C PRO A 453 9.35 20.03 -45.59
N GLY A 454 10.22 19.72 -46.58
CA GLY A 454 11.21 20.67 -47.09
C GLY A 454 11.91 20.31 -48.40
N ARG A 455 12.06 19.01 -48.74
CA ARG A 455 12.46 18.50 -50.08
C ARG A 455 12.63 16.96 -50.18
N SER A 456 12.32 16.18 -49.15
CA SER A 456 12.45 14.73 -49.21
C SER A 456 11.32 14.03 -48.46
N ASN A 457 10.76 12.97 -49.06
CA ASN A 457 9.84 12.04 -48.43
C ASN A 457 10.61 11.17 -47.43
N SER A 458 11.12 11.77 -46.35
CA SER A 458 11.81 11.02 -45.31
C SER A 458 10.86 10.58 -44.20
N PHE A 459 11.01 9.33 -43.78
CA PHE A 459 10.29 8.75 -42.66
C PHE A 459 11.29 8.44 -41.55
N LYS A 460 10.91 8.74 -40.31
CA LYS A 460 11.65 8.28 -39.14
C LYS A 460 10.92 7.05 -38.60
N LEU A 461 11.65 5.95 -38.57
CA LEU A 461 11.22 4.68 -38.02
C LEU A 461 11.98 4.47 -36.72
N SER A 462 11.23 4.29 -35.64
CA SER A 462 11.78 4.07 -34.31
C SER A 462 11.17 2.79 -33.75
N SER A 463 12.03 1.82 -33.45
CA SER A 463 11.66 0.57 -32.78
C SER A 463 12.16 0.60 -31.34
N PHE A 464 11.28 0.27 -30.41
CA PHE A 464 11.52 0.28 -28.98
C PHE A 464 11.27 -1.12 -28.42
N LEU A 465 12.22 -1.62 -27.62
CA LEU A 465 12.07 -2.85 -26.85
C LEU A 465 11.80 -2.49 -25.39
N TYR A 466 10.57 -2.69 -24.92
CA TYR A 466 10.17 -2.49 -23.53
C TYR A 466 10.17 -3.82 -22.79
N ARG A 467 10.89 -3.91 -21.69
CA ARG A 467 10.69 -5.00 -20.73
C ARG A 467 9.58 -4.60 -19.78
N TYR A 468 8.54 -5.44 -19.68
CA TYR A 468 7.47 -5.22 -18.73
C TYR A 468 7.45 -6.33 -17.70
N ASN A 469 7.30 -5.98 -16.42
CA ASN A 469 7.04 -6.96 -15.39
C ASN A 469 5.65 -6.72 -14.82
N HIS A 470 4.79 -7.74 -14.90
CA HIS A 470 3.49 -7.73 -14.25
C HIS A 470 3.43 -8.92 -13.30
N GLU A 471 3.59 -8.64 -12.01
CA GLU A 471 3.17 -9.59 -11.00
C GLU A 471 1.63 -9.59 -10.94
N PRO A 472 0.99 -10.73 -10.66
CA PRO A 472 -0.45 -10.74 -10.41
C PRO A 472 -0.76 -9.74 -9.27
N MET A 473 -1.67 -8.80 -9.53
CA MET A 473 -1.98 -7.76 -8.56
C MET A 473 -2.57 -8.42 -7.30
N THR A 474 -1.83 -8.41 -6.20
CA THR A 474 -2.35 -8.92 -4.93
C THR A 474 -3.42 -7.95 -4.42
N LEU A 475 -4.43 -8.46 -3.70
CA LEU A 475 -5.46 -7.62 -3.05
C LEU A 475 -4.84 -6.50 -2.21
N LEU A 476 -3.68 -6.76 -1.57
CA LEU A 476 -2.91 -5.77 -0.81
C LEU A 476 -2.34 -4.64 -1.68
N SER A 477 -1.90 -4.96 -2.90
CA SER A 477 -1.51 -3.98 -3.91
C SER A 477 -2.72 -3.15 -4.37
N ALA A 478 -3.86 -3.81 -4.61
CA ALA A 478 -5.10 -3.15 -5.00
C ALA A 478 -5.63 -2.19 -3.91
N LEU A 479 -5.47 -2.56 -2.63
CA LEU A 479 -5.85 -1.76 -1.47
C LEU A 479 -4.84 -0.66 -1.12
N ASN A 480 -3.83 -0.43 -1.96
CA ASN A 480 -2.79 0.59 -1.77
C ASN A 480 -2.00 0.44 -0.46
N ARG A 481 -2.02 -0.75 0.15
CA ARG A 481 -1.33 -1.09 1.42
C ARG A 481 0.11 -1.55 1.22
N MET A 482 0.57 -1.70 -0.01
CA MET A 482 1.94 -2.09 -0.35
C MET A 482 2.94 -0.92 -0.37
N ASN A 483 2.50 0.34 -0.24
CA ASN A 483 3.40 1.49 -0.21
C ASN A 483 4.28 1.53 1.05
N SER A 484 3.86 0.88 2.14
CA SER A 484 4.68 0.71 3.34
C SER A 484 5.78 -0.35 3.17
N THR A 485 5.69 -1.22 2.17
CA THR A 485 6.68 -2.27 1.90
C THR A 485 7.72 -1.89 0.84
N SER A 486 7.54 -0.78 0.11
CA SER A 486 8.54 -0.33 -0.88
C SER A 486 9.85 0.14 -0.25
N GLU A 487 9.83 0.63 1.00
CA GLU A 487 11.04 0.90 1.80
C GLU A 487 11.86 -0.37 2.05
N TYR A 488 11.21 -1.54 2.17
CA TYR A 488 11.89 -2.83 2.38
C TYR A 488 12.56 -3.39 1.11
N LEU A 489 12.17 -2.91 -0.08
CA LEU A 489 12.66 -3.40 -1.36
C LEU A 489 13.86 -2.61 -1.90
N ASN A 490 14.41 -1.66 -1.14
CA ASN A 490 15.57 -0.83 -1.52
C ASN A 490 15.45 -0.19 -2.92
N LEU A 491 14.23 0.15 -3.35
CA LEU A 491 14.01 1.02 -4.50
C LEU A 491 14.41 2.43 -4.03
N GLY A 492 15.65 2.82 -4.30
CA GLY A 492 16.35 3.93 -3.65
C GLY A 492 15.56 5.24 -3.53
N GLU A 493 15.86 6.00 -2.47
CA GLU A 493 15.21 7.27 -2.07
C GLU A 493 15.36 8.45 -3.07
N GLY A 494 15.73 8.19 -4.32
CA GLY A 494 15.89 9.19 -5.37
C GLY A 494 14.75 9.17 -6.39
N ASN A 495 13.88 10.18 -6.34
CA ASN A 495 12.96 10.58 -7.43
C ASN A 495 11.75 9.68 -7.74
N THR A 496 10.96 9.31 -6.73
CA THR A 496 9.58 8.82 -6.95
C THR A 496 8.55 9.93 -7.22
N GLN A 497 8.96 11.20 -7.37
CA GLN A 497 8.06 12.31 -7.76
C GLN A 497 7.45 12.20 -9.18
N GLY A 498 7.78 11.16 -9.95
CA GLY A 498 7.26 10.94 -11.30
C GLY A 498 6.55 9.61 -11.55
N PHE A 499 6.41 8.71 -10.57
CA PHE A 499 5.71 7.44 -10.78
C PHE A 499 4.21 7.62 -10.54
N GLY A 500 3.43 7.28 -11.57
CA GLY A 500 2.00 7.51 -11.66
C GLY A 500 1.21 6.92 -10.50
N ILE A 501 0.86 7.79 -9.55
CA ILE A 501 -0.43 7.76 -8.89
C ILE A 501 -1.10 9.06 -9.29
N ILE A 502 -1.71 9.08 -10.48
CA ILE A 502 -2.72 10.10 -10.77
C ILE A 502 -3.79 9.89 -9.70
N LYS A 503 -4.07 10.95 -8.95
CA LYS A 503 -5.13 11.07 -7.94
C LYS A 503 -6.24 10.07 -8.22
N PHE A 504 -6.37 9.08 -7.34
CA PHE A 504 -7.54 8.21 -7.29
C PHE A 504 -8.80 9.04 -7.54
N GLY A 505 -9.67 8.52 -8.40
CA GLY A 505 -10.98 9.09 -8.68
C GLY A 505 -11.72 9.33 -7.37
N PHE A 506 -11.65 10.55 -6.85
CA PHE A 506 -12.75 11.10 -6.11
C PHE A 506 -13.90 11.17 -7.10
N HIS A 507 -14.87 10.29 -6.89
CA HIS A 507 -16.20 10.43 -7.45
C HIS A 507 -16.64 11.91 -7.35
N PRO A 508 -17.26 12.49 -8.40
CA PRO A 508 -17.74 13.87 -8.37
C PRO A 508 -19.02 13.98 -7.53
N VAL A 509 -18.94 13.67 -6.23
CA VAL A 509 -20.06 13.79 -5.27
C VAL A 509 -19.79 14.84 -4.19
N MET A 510 -18.58 15.43 -4.14
CA MET A 510 -18.35 16.66 -3.36
C MET A 510 -18.78 17.87 -4.19
N GLU A 511 -20.07 18.22 -4.11
CA GLU A 511 -20.59 19.50 -4.58
C GLU A 511 -19.86 20.67 -3.89
N LYS A 512 -19.28 21.54 -4.73
CA LYS A 512 -19.06 22.98 -4.48
C LYS A 512 -18.48 23.37 -3.10
N VAL A 513 -17.30 22.89 -2.74
CA VAL A 513 -16.42 23.69 -1.87
C VAL A 513 -15.75 24.74 -2.76
N GLU A 514 -16.03 26.02 -2.51
CA GLU A 514 -15.49 27.13 -3.28
C GLU A 514 -13.95 27.08 -3.34
N LYS A 515 -13.42 27.01 -4.56
CA LYS A 515 -11.98 26.98 -4.88
C LYS A 515 -11.10 28.10 -4.26
N PRO A 516 -11.55 29.33 -3.93
CA PRO A 516 -10.67 30.36 -3.35
C PRO A 516 -9.95 29.95 -2.06
N ILE A 517 -10.62 29.23 -1.15
CA ILE A 517 -10.06 28.92 0.19
C ILE A 517 -8.81 28.03 0.10
N VAL A 518 -8.79 27.10 -0.86
CA VAL A 518 -7.68 26.15 -1.02
C VAL A 518 -6.44 26.84 -1.59
N ASN A 519 -6.60 27.80 -2.50
CA ASN A 519 -5.47 28.53 -3.07
C ASN A 519 -4.83 29.46 -2.03
N ASP A 520 -5.64 30.16 -1.23
CA ASP A 520 -5.13 31.02 -0.14
C ASP A 520 -4.38 30.21 0.92
N LEU A 521 -4.87 29.00 1.26
CA LEU A 521 -4.15 28.09 2.16
C LEU A 521 -2.82 27.61 1.55
N ILE A 522 -2.79 27.26 0.26
CA ILE A 522 -1.55 26.85 -0.42
C ILE A 522 -0.53 27.99 -0.46
N GLU A 523 -0.97 29.22 -0.75
CA GLU A 523 -0.09 30.39 -0.77
C GLU A 523 0.44 30.73 0.63
N ASN A 524 -0.40 30.67 1.66
CA ASN A 524 0.01 30.86 3.06
C ASN A 524 1.05 29.80 3.49
N VAL A 525 0.83 28.52 3.13
CA VAL A 525 1.79 27.45 3.42
C VAL A 525 3.11 27.66 2.68
N LYS A 526 3.08 28.10 1.42
CA LYS A 526 4.29 28.43 0.64
C LYS A 526 5.06 29.60 1.27
N TYR A 527 4.36 30.65 1.71
CA TYR A 527 4.96 31.80 2.38
C TYR A 527 5.63 31.38 3.70
N LEU A 528 4.93 30.61 4.53
CA LEU A 528 5.47 30.09 5.80
C LEU A 528 6.74 29.28 5.57
N ARG A 529 6.70 28.30 4.64
CA ARG A 529 7.88 27.48 4.31
C ARG A 529 9.06 28.30 3.79
N LYS A 530 8.81 29.36 3.02
CA LYS A 530 9.87 30.26 2.54
C LYS A 530 10.50 31.06 3.68
N SER A 531 9.68 31.58 4.60
CA SER A 531 10.16 32.31 5.78
C SER A 531 11.00 31.42 6.71
N GLU A 532 10.53 30.19 6.95
CA GLU A 532 11.22 29.17 7.75
C GLU A 532 12.51 28.71 7.07
N SER A 533 12.50 28.47 5.76
CA SER A 533 13.71 28.06 5.02
C SER A 533 14.79 29.15 5.06
N ASN A 534 14.41 30.42 4.95
CA ASN A 534 15.34 31.53 5.06
C ASN A 534 15.91 31.65 6.48
N PHE A 535 15.10 31.42 7.51
CA PHE A 535 15.57 31.43 8.89
C PHE A 535 16.47 30.22 9.18
N LEU A 536 16.11 29.01 8.73
CA LEU A 536 16.94 27.81 8.87
C LEU A 536 18.33 28.00 8.25
N LYS A 537 18.43 28.60 7.06
CA LYS A 537 19.73 28.90 6.45
C LYS A 537 20.58 29.77 7.36
N LYS A 538 19.99 30.85 7.91
CA LYS A 538 20.70 31.74 8.85
C LYS A 538 21.06 31.06 10.18
N LEU A 539 20.19 30.17 10.67
CA LEU A 539 20.34 29.49 11.96
C LEU A 539 21.37 28.34 11.89
N LEU A 540 21.48 27.67 10.74
CA LEU A 540 22.42 26.56 10.51
C LEU A 540 23.79 27.02 9.95
N ASP A 541 23.96 28.31 9.66
CA ASP A 541 25.25 28.88 9.26
C ASP A 541 26.23 28.81 10.45
N ALA A 542 27.17 27.84 10.44
CA ALA A 542 28.13 27.60 11.52
C ALA A 542 28.95 28.84 11.93
N GLU A 543 29.17 29.79 11.01
CA GLU A 543 29.88 31.05 11.27
C GLU A 543 29.08 32.02 12.16
N LYS A 544 27.74 32.00 12.07
CA LYS A 544 26.87 32.97 12.76
C LYS A 544 26.37 32.46 14.11
N THR A 545 26.12 31.17 14.21
CA THR A 545 25.54 30.48 15.37
C THR A 545 26.52 29.45 15.96
N SER A 546 27.80 29.84 16.07
CA SER A 546 28.87 28.95 16.52
C SER A 546 28.73 28.44 17.97
N THR A 547 27.92 29.09 18.81
CA THR A 547 27.67 28.67 20.20
C THR A 547 26.20 28.31 20.45
N PRO A 548 25.93 27.28 21.29
CA PRO A 548 24.57 26.90 21.72
C PRO A 548 23.73 28.07 22.23
N GLU A 549 24.35 29.00 22.96
CA GLU A 549 23.67 30.19 23.51
C GLU A 549 23.21 31.15 22.41
N LYS A 550 24.04 31.42 21.40
CA LYS A 550 23.67 32.27 20.27
C LYS A 550 22.56 31.63 19.43
N PHE A 551 22.61 30.31 19.30
CA PHE A 551 21.54 29.54 18.67
C PHE A 551 20.23 29.69 19.44
N LEU A 552 20.24 29.48 20.76
CA LEU A 552 19.07 29.63 21.64
C LEU A 552 18.49 31.06 21.60
N GLN A 553 19.34 32.09 21.66
CA GLN A 553 18.91 33.49 21.55
C GLN A 553 18.25 33.78 20.20
N SER A 554 18.85 33.32 19.10
CA SER A 554 18.30 33.48 17.75
C SER A 554 16.98 32.75 17.58
N PHE A 555 16.88 31.54 18.13
CA PHE A 555 15.67 30.74 18.13
C PHE A 555 14.54 31.38 18.96
N ASN A 556 14.82 31.84 20.18
CA ASN A 556 13.84 32.53 21.03
C ASN A 556 13.38 33.86 20.41
N LYS A 557 14.27 34.59 19.74
CA LYS A 557 13.91 35.79 18.95
C LYS A 557 12.98 35.45 17.79
N TYR A 558 13.20 34.32 17.12
CA TYR A 558 12.31 33.86 16.07
C TYR A 558 10.95 33.40 16.61
N LEU A 559 10.93 32.64 17.70
CA LEU A 559 9.68 32.19 18.35
C LEU A 559 8.85 33.37 18.86
N SER A 560 9.47 34.36 19.51
CA SER A 560 8.74 35.56 19.96
C SER A 560 8.11 36.32 18.79
N ASN A 561 8.82 36.46 17.67
CA ASN A 561 8.28 37.06 16.45
C ASN A 561 7.13 36.21 15.87
N LYS A 562 7.28 34.89 15.80
CA LYS A 562 6.26 33.98 15.27
C LYS A 562 5.02 33.88 16.15
N ASN A 563 5.19 33.85 17.48
CA ASN A 563 4.09 33.92 18.44
C ASN A 563 3.28 35.19 18.24
N TRP A 564 3.97 36.31 17.98
CA TRP A 564 3.30 37.58 17.69
C TRP A 564 2.56 37.58 16.34
N GLU A 565 3.13 36.98 15.29
CA GLU A 565 2.45 36.78 14.00
C GLU A 565 1.22 35.86 14.12
N GLY A 566 1.36 34.74 14.82
CA GLY A 566 0.28 33.80 15.10
C GLY A 566 -0.83 34.46 15.92
N PHE A 567 -0.47 35.24 16.94
CA PHE A 567 -1.42 36.03 17.72
C PHE A 567 -2.15 37.08 16.86
N LYS A 568 -1.44 37.78 15.97
CA LYS A 568 -2.07 38.72 15.01
C LYS A 568 -3.03 38.01 14.05
N SER A 569 -2.65 36.83 13.55
CA SER A 569 -3.51 36.02 12.67
C SER A 569 -4.76 35.54 13.41
N PHE A 570 -4.62 35.10 14.65
CA PHE A 570 -5.72 34.74 15.54
C PHE A 570 -6.67 35.91 15.79
N LEU A 571 -6.14 37.09 16.13
CA LEU A 571 -6.94 38.31 16.28
C LEU A 571 -7.69 38.67 14.99
N LYS A 572 -7.03 38.58 13.83
CA LYS A 572 -7.65 38.82 12.51
C LYS A 572 -8.77 37.82 12.21
N LYS A 573 -8.59 36.54 12.55
CA LYS A 573 -9.61 35.48 12.38
C LYS A 573 -10.83 35.70 13.26
N ILE A 574 -10.64 36.32 14.42
CA ILE A 574 -11.71 36.76 15.33
C ILE A 574 -12.27 38.12 14.92
N GLY A 575 -11.79 38.77 13.85
CA GLY A 575 -12.30 40.07 13.40
C GLY A 575 -11.78 41.27 14.21
N VAL A 576 -10.77 41.07 15.06
CA VAL A 576 -10.08 42.14 15.78
C VAL A 576 -8.90 42.61 14.94
N THR A 577 -9.11 43.67 14.15
CA THR A 577 -8.08 44.23 13.27
C THR A 577 -7.10 45.17 13.98
N ASP A 578 -7.48 45.69 15.15
CA ASP A 578 -6.71 46.69 15.90
C ASP A 578 -6.20 46.13 17.24
N ILE A 579 -4.88 46.14 17.41
CA ILE A 579 -4.18 45.65 18.61
C ILE A 579 -4.49 46.50 19.83
N ASP A 580 -4.74 47.80 19.65
CA ASP A 580 -5.04 48.68 20.77
C ASP A 580 -6.43 48.40 21.33
N LYS A 581 -7.38 47.94 20.50
CA LYS A 581 -8.67 47.41 20.97
C LYS A 581 -8.47 46.17 21.85
N TYR A 582 -7.58 45.26 21.49
CA TYR A 582 -7.25 44.11 22.36
C TYR A 582 -6.62 44.54 23.68
N LYS A 583 -5.67 45.50 23.68
CA LYS A 583 -5.07 46.03 24.93
C LYS A 583 -6.12 46.69 25.82
N GLN A 584 -7.03 47.47 25.24
CA GLN A 584 -8.14 48.09 25.96
C GLN A 584 -9.07 47.02 26.54
N PHE A 585 -9.39 45.99 25.77
CA PHE A 585 -10.20 44.86 26.21
C PHE A 585 -9.55 44.10 27.36
N LYS A 586 -8.27 43.71 27.24
CA LYS A 586 -7.50 43.05 28.31
C LYS A 586 -7.45 43.92 29.58
N LYS A 587 -7.28 45.25 29.45
CA LYS A 587 -7.30 46.18 30.57
C LYS A 587 -8.69 46.27 31.22
N LYS A 588 -9.76 46.29 30.42
CA LYS A 588 -11.16 46.27 30.90
C LYS A 588 -11.48 44.94 31.59
N TYR A 589 -10.98 43.83 31.05
CA TYR A 589 -11.09 42.49 31.62
C TYR A 589 -10.44 42.39 32.99
N LEU A 590 -9.16 42.75 33.08
CA LEU A 590 -8.41 42.75 34.34
C LEU A 590 -9.07 43.68 35.37
N LYS A 591 -9.58 44.85 34.95
CA LYS A 591 -10.34 45.72 35.86
C LYS A 591 -11.67 45.11 36.33
N LYS A 592 -12.43 44.47 35.44
CA LYS A 592 -13.77 43.93 35.77
C LYS A 592 -13.68 42.68 36.63
N ASN A 593 -12.72 41.79 36.40
CA ASN A 593 -12.66 40.48 37.05
C ASN A 593 -11.63 40.38 38.17
N LEU A 594 -10.50 41.09 38.08
CA LEU A 594 -9.45 41.02 39.11
C LEU A 594 -9.75 41.94 40.31
N VAL A 595 -10.43 43.07 40.10
CA VAL A 595 -10.72 44.04 41.16
C VAL A 595 -11.77 43.53 42.17
N PRO A 596 -12.87 42.86 41.78
CA PRO A 596 -13.80 42.26 42.74
C PRO A 596 -13.15 41.13 43.54
N LEU A 597 -12.29 40.31 42.91
CA LEU A 597 -11.59 39.20 43.54
C LEU A 597 -10.55 39.67 44.58
N LEU A 598 -9.89 40.80 44.32
CA LEU A 598 -8.98 41.43 45.28
C LEU A 598 -9.72 42.20 46.39
N LYS A 599 -10.90 42.77 46.09
CA LYS A 599 -11.75 43.41 47.10
C LYS A 599 -12.41 42.38 48.03
N SER A 600 -12.90 41.25 47.52
CA SER A 600 -13.49 40.18 48.35
C SER A 600 -12.44 39.50 49.25
N LYS A 601 -11.19 39.37 48.80
CA LYS A 601 -10.07 38.92 49.65
C LYS A 601 -9.73 39.91 50.78
N ARG A 602 -9.93 41.23 50.58
CA ARG A 602 -9.75 42.25 51.64
C ARG A 602 -10.93 42.32 52.61
N VAL A 603 -12.15 42.05 52.16
CA VAL A 603 -13.35 42.01 53.02
C VAL A 603 -13.40 40.73 53.87
N ARG A 604 -13.06 39.56 53.30
CA ARG A 604 -12.98 38.29 54.05
C ARG A 604 -11.91 38.27 55.15
N LYS A 605 -10.86 39.11 55.05
CA LYS A 605 -9.86 39.27 56.11
C LYS A 605 -10.33 40.16 57.28
N LYS A 606 -11.48 40.82 57.15
CA LYS A 606 -12.13 41.61 58.24
C LYS A 606 -13.41 40.96 58.79
N GLU A 607 -14.02 40.01 58.10
CA GLU A 607 -15.29 39.37 58.52
C GLU A 607 -15.16 37.92 59.03
N SER A 608 -13.96 37.34 59.08
CA SER A 608 -13.75 35.98 59.61
C SER A 608 -13.91 35.86 61.14
N ARG A 609 -14.83 36.60 61.77
CA ARG A 609 -15.13 36.44 63.20
C ARG A 609 -16.59 36.27 63.58
N LYS A 610 -17.60 36.43 62.72
CA LYS A 610 -18.97 36.05 63.09
C LYS A 610 -19.78 35.58 61.88
N ASN A 611 -20.39 34.40 62.07
CA ASN A 611 -21.48 33.80 61.30
C ASN A 611 -21.08 33.03 60.03
N ALA A 612 -20.97 31.71 60.21
CA ALA A 612 -21.11 30.71 59.18
C ALA A 612 -22.53 30.15 59.28
N ASN A 613 -23.41 30.58 58.37
CA ASN A 613 -24.70 29.96 58.01
C ASN A 613 -25.38 30.95 57.07
N ASP A 614 -25.00 30.95 55.79
CA ASP A 614 -25.76 31.48 54.64
C ASP A 614 -24.79 31.46 53.43
N SER A 615 -24.71 30.34 52.71
CA SER A 615 -23.91 30.23 51.48
C SER A 615 -24.63 29.53 50.32
N GLU A 616 -25.96 29.59 50.26
CA GLU A 616 -26.73 28.92 49.19
C GLU A 616 -27.18 29.85 48.05
N ASP A 617 -27.06 31.18 48.17
CA ASP A 617 -27.58 32.11 47.15
C ASP A 617 -26.65 32.40 45.95
N TYR A 618 -25.41 31.87 45.92
CA TYR A 618 -24.43 32.25 44.89
C TYR A 618 -24.57 31.50 43.55
N GLU A 619 -25.22 30.33 43.53
CA GLU A 619 -25.44 29.58 42.27
C GLU A 619 -26.71 30.03 41.53
N GLU A 620 -27.74 30.48 42.23
CA GLU A 620 -29.02 30.86 41.65
C GLU A 620 -28.95 32.20 40.88
N VAL A 621 -28.11 33.14 41.34
CA VAL A 621 -27.85 34.43 40.67
C VAL A 621 -27.16 34.25 39.32
N ASN A 622 -26.33 33.22 39.14
CA ASN A 622 -25.69 32.96 37.85
C ASN A 622 -26.71 32.45 36.82
N LEU A 623 -27.68 31.63 37.22
CA LEU A 623 -28.64 31.03 36.30
C LEU A 623 -29.66 32.05 35.74
N GLN A 624 -30.10 33.02 36.57
CA GLN A 624 -30.99 34.10 36.14
C GLN A 624 -30.30 35.09 35.19
N LEU A 625 -29.03 35.43 35.44
CA LEU A 625 -28.21 36.25 34.54
C LEU A 625 -28.06 35.58 33.16
N TRP A 626 -27.95 34.24 33.13
CA TRP A 626 -27.93 33.46 31.89
C TRP A 626 -29.26 33.52 31.13
N GLN A 627 -30.40 33.49 31.82
CA GLN A 627 -31.71 33.52 31.18
C GLN A 627 -32.08 34.91 30.62
N GLU A 628 -31.65 36.00 31.28
CA GLU A 628 -31.80 37.37 30.76
C GLU A 628 -30.93 37.62 29.53
N LEU A 629 -29.69 37.12 29.52
CA LEU A 629 -28.80 37.17 28.35
C LEU A 629 -29.39 36.47 27.11
N TRP A 630 -30.11 35.36 27.30
CA TRP A 630 -30.78 34.65 26.21
C TRP A 630 -32.03 35.37 25.67
N LYS A 631 -32.71 36.18 26.50
CA LYS A 631 -33.85 36.99 26.07
C LYS A 631 -33.40 38.26 25.32
N GLU A 632 -32.31 38.90 25.73
CA GLU A 632 -31.70 40.02 24.98
C GLU A 632 -31.12 39.60 23.63
N LEU A 633 -30.63 38.37 23.49
CA LEU A 633 -30.07 37.85 22.23
C LEU A 633 -31.09 37.67 21.09
N LYS A 634 -32.40 37.74 21.38
CA LYS A 634 -33.45 37.58 20.36
C LYS A 634 -33.85 38.89 19.67
N THR A 635 -33.41 40.05 20.15
CA THR A 635 -33.96 41.35 19.73
C THR A 635 -33.00 42.32 19.05
N ASN A 636 -31.69 42.07 19.03
CA ASN A 636 -30.72 42.94 18.34
C ASN A 636 -29.85 42.17 17.32
N GLU A 637 -29.73 42.77 16.14
CA GLU A 637 -29.22 42.22 14.89
C GLU A 637 -27.75 41.78 14.94
N GLU A 638 -27.42 40.83 14.05
CA GLU A 638 -26.22 40.00 13.92
C GLU A 638 -24.84 40.59 14.29
N GLU A 639 -24.70 41.92 14.30
CA GLU A 639 -23.48 42.63 14.70
C GLU A 639 -23.19 42.53 16.20
N GLU A 640 -24.21 42.57 17.07
CA GLU A 640 -24.02 42.38 18.52
C GLU A 640 -23.62 40.93 18.85
N ILE A 641 -24.15 39.96 18.09
CA ILE A 641 -23.83 38.53 18.26
C ILE A 641 -22.38 38.27 17.84
N LYS A 642 -21.95 38.85 16.71
CA LYS A 642 -20.54 38.80 16.29
C LYS A 642 -19.64 39.44 17.34
N SER A 643 -19.98 40.63 17.84
CA SER A 643 -19.22 41.28 18.91
C SER A 643 -19.12 40.42 20.17
N LYS A 644 -20.24 39.93 20.72
CA LYS A 644 -20.26 39.07 21.92
C LYS A 644 -19.53 37.74 21.73
N TYR A 645 -19.60 37.13 20.54
CA TYR A 645 -18.85 35.93 20.20
C TYR A 645 -17.33 36.16 20.19
N THR A 646 -16.90 37.29 19.61
CA THR A 646 -15.49 37.66 19.59
C THR A 646 -14.95 37.96 20.98
N GLU A 647 -15.74 38.64 21.82
CA GLU A 647 -15.42 38.84 23.22
C GLU A 647 -15.31 37.49 23.94
N ARG A 648 -16.28 36.58 23.79
CA ARG A 648 -16.25 35.26 24.43
C ARG A 648 -15.01 34.44 24.07
N LYS A 649 -14.63 34.40 22.79
CA LYS A 649 -13.40 33.72 22.36
C LYS A 649 -12.14 34.36 22.94
N LEU A 650 -12.11 35.68 23.07
CA LEU A 650 -11.02 36.39 23.77
C LEU A 650 -11.01 36.08 25.27
N TYR A 651 -12.18 35.99 25.91
CA TYR A 651 -12.32 35.58 27.31
C TYR A 651 -11.80 34.16 27.54
N GLU A 652 -12.21 33.20 26.70
CA GLU A 652 -11.76 31.82 26.75
C GLU A 652 -10.24 31.74 26.56
N PHE A 653 -9.69 32.48 25.60
CA PHE A 653 -8.24 32.56 25.36
C PHE A 653 -7.46 33.20 26.52
N ILE A 654 -7.98 34.26 27.14
CA ILE A 654 -7.33 34.89 28.31
C ILE A 654 -7.42 34.00 29.55
N ASN A 655 -8.53 33.27 29.72
CA ASN A 655 -8.78 32.41 30.86
C ASN A 655 -8.06 31.07 30.79
N SER A 656 -7.87 30.51 29.59
CA SER A 656 -7.14 29.25 29.44
C SER A 656 -5.67 29.41 29.85
N GLY A 657 -5.13 30.64 29.80
CA GLY A 657 -3.71 30.90 30.04
C GLY A 657 -2.82 30.18 29.00
N GLU A 658 -3.43 29.63 27.95
CA GLU A 658 -2.74 28.89 26.91
C GLU A 658 -1.83 29.86 26.17
N LYS A 659 -0.52 29.62 26.28
CA LYS A 659 0.45 30.27 25.42
C LYS A 659 0.11 29.87 23.99
N ILE A 660 -0.05 30.84 23.09
CA ILE A 660 -0.19 30.54 21.66
C ILE A 660 1.09 29.86 21.23
N ILE A 661 0.94 28.59 20.90
CA ILE A 661 2.00 27.78 20.34
C ILE A 661 2.13 28.19 18.87
N PRO A 662 3.32 28.58 18.40
CA PRO A 662 3.49 28.98 17.02
C PRO A 662 3.32 27.76 16.11
N GLU A 663 2.58 27.91 15.02
CA GLU A 663 2.51 26.90 13.97
C GLU A 663 3.85 26.86 13.22
N LEU A 664 4.65 25.84 13.50
CA LEU A 664 5.92 25.56 12.82
C LEU A 664 5.73 24.39 11.86
N SER A 665 6.35 24.45 10.68
CA SER A 665 6.30 23.30 9.76
C SER A 665 7.09 22.10 10.28
N TYR A 666 6.63 20.90 9.95
CA TYR A 666 7.30 19.65 10.30
C TYR A 666 8.77 19.62 9.83
N ASN A 667 9.04 20.03 8.58
CA ASN A 667 10.41 20.08 8.05
C ASN A 667 11.32 21.06 8.81
N PHE A 668 10.74 22.12 9.38
CA PHE A 668 11.47 23.06 10.21
C PHE A 668 11.88 22.43 11.54
N ILE A 669 10.93 21.79 12.22
CA ILE A 669 11.17 21.09 13.49
C ILE A 669 12.19 19.97 13.27
N GLN A 670 11.99 19.12 12.25
CA GLN A 670 12.89 18.01 11.95
C GLN A 670 14.33 18.47 11.72
N LYS A 671 14.56 19.54 10.95
CA LYS A 671 15.92 20.05 10.69
C LYS A 671 16.59 20.63 11.92
N ILE A 672 15.84 21.32 12.79
CA ILE A 672 16.38 21.85 14.04
C ILE A 672 16.71 20.69 14.99
N VAL A 673 15.80 19.73 15.11
CA VAL A 673 15.96 18.55 15.94
C VAL A 673 17.15 17.73 15.46
N ASP A 674 17.26 17.41 14.17
CA ASP A 674 18.40 16.71 13.56
C ASP A 674 19.73 17.43 13.82
N TYR A 675 19.74 18.76 13.80
CA TYR A 675 20.93 19.56 14.07
C TYR A 675 21.34 19.52 15.55
N CYS A 676 20.39 19.76 16.47
CA CYS A 676 20.60 19.66 17.91
C CYS A 676 20.95 18.23 18.37
N ILE A 677 20.44 17.22 17.67
CA ILE A 677 20.63 15.79 17.99
C ILE A 677 21.76 15.17 17.16
N SER A 678 22.51 15.96 16.40
CA SER A 678 23.57 15.46 15.52
C SER A 678 24.50 14.45 16.20
N GLN A 679 24.90 13.43 15.44
CA GLN A 679 25.87 12.43 15.85
C GLN A 679 27.15 12.62 15.04
N TYR A 680 28.29 12.26 15.61
CA TYR A 680 29.52 12.15 14.84
C TYR A 680 29.43 10.98 13.84
N SER A 681 30.36 10.93 12.87
CA SER A 681 30.51 9.78 11.96
C SER A 681 30.58 8.43 12.69
N ASP A 682 31.07 8.45 13.92
CA ASP A 682 31.28 7.27 14.76
C ASP A 682 29.99 6.82 15.49
N GLY A 683 28.85 7.46 15.22
CA GLY A 683 27.56 7.20 15.87
C GLY A 683 27.45 7.73 17.30
N LYS A 684 28.51 8.32 17.87
CA LYS A 684 28.48 8.93 19.20
C LYS A 684 27.71 10.27 19.18
N PRO A 685 26.96 10.60 20.25
CA PRO A 685 26.21 11.86 20.32
C PRO A 685 27.16 13.06 20.31
N ASN A 686 26.83 14.08 19.52
CA ASN A 686 27.60 15.31 19.49
C ASN A 686 27.27 16.20 20.68
N MET A 687 28.02 16.05 21.77
CA MET A 687 27.85 16.89 22.97
C MET A 687 28.35 18.33 22.80
N LYS A 688 29.14 18.62 21.75
CA LYS A 688 29.65 19.99 21.52
C LYS A 688 28.53 20.96 21.11
N PHE A 689 27.49 20.43 20.47
CA PHE A 689 26.36 21.22 20.00
C PHE A 689 25.06 20.60 20.51
N TRP A 690 24.83 20.72 21.82
CA TRP A 690 23.61 20.29 22.49
C TRP A 690 22.87 21.51 23.06
N VAL A 691 21.61 21.70 22.67
CA VAL A 691 20.76 22.82 23.11
C VAL A 691 19.51 22.26 23.80
N PRO A 692 19.60 21.85 25.07
CA PRO A 692 18.55 21.12 25.78
C PRO A 692 17.23 21.92 25.86
N GLU A 693 17.30 23.24 25.98
CA GLU A 693 16.14 24.13 26.13
C GLU A 693 15.25 24.12 24.89
N VAL A 694 15.82 23.97 23.70
CA VAL A 694 15.08 23.93 22.43
C VAL A 694 14.31 22.63 22.30
N ILE A 695 14.98 21.50 22.61
CA ILE A 695 14.34 20.18 22.59
C ILE A 695 13.27 20.10 23.67
N GLN A 696 13.56 20.59 24.88
CA GLN A 696 12.59 20.70 25.96
C GLN A 696 11.37 21.53 25.55
N TYR A 697 11.57 22.68 24.89
CA TYR A 697 10.48 23.51 24.38
C TYR A 697 9.59 22.73 23.40
N PHE A 698 10.19 22.01 22.46
CA PHE A 698 9.41 21.22 21.50
C PHE A 698 8.66 20.05 22.15
N ILE A 699 9.25 19.36 23.13
CA ILE A 699 8.59 18.29 23.88
C ILE A 699 7.45 18.86 24.74
N GLN A 700 7.65 20.00 25.40
CA GLN A 700 6.62 20.63 26.25
C GLN A 700 5.38 21.07 25.47
N ASN A 701 5.55 21.42 24.19
CA ASN A 701 4.48 21.87 23.32
C ASN A 701 3.98 20.79 22.35
N ASN A 702 4.30 19.51 22.60
CA ASN A 702 3.90 18.36 21.76
C ASN A 702 4.23 18.52 20.26
N MET A 703 5.35 19.18 19.95
CA MET A 703 5.78 19.45 18.56
C MET A 703 6.67 18.36 17.97
N ILE A 704 7.26 17.51 18.82
CA ILE A 704 8.11 16.40 18.39
C ILE A 704 7.31 15.09 18.44
N SER A 705 7.39 14.35 17.35
CA SER A 705 7.00 12.95 17.26
C SER A 705 8.23 12.05 17.35
N ASN A 706 8.08 10.77 17.71
CA ASN A 706 9.21 9.83 17.71
C ASN A 706 9.87 9.71 16.32
N SER A 707 9.05 9.79 15.25
CA SER A 707 9.51 9.78 13.86
C SER A 707 10.34 11.00 13.45
N THR A 708 10.27 12.09 14.22
CA THR A 708 11.07 13.31 13.96
C THR A 708 12.55 13.07 14.27
N VAL A 709 12.87 12.13 15.18
CA VAL A 709 14.24 11.85 15.63
C VAL A 709 14.73 10.55 15.00
N LYS A 710 15.83 10.62 14.23
CA LYS A 710 16.47 9.42 13.67
C LYS A 710 16.95 8.49 14.79
N GLY A 711 16.42 7.28 14.85
CA GLY A 711 16.75 6.29 15.88
C GLY A 711 15.92 6.38 17.17
N GLY A 712 14.89 7.22 17.21
CA GLY A 712 13.94 7.32 18.31
C GLY A 712 14.36 8.30 19.41
N ILE A 713 13.37 8.98 20.00
CA ILE A 713 13.60 10.03 21.01
C ILE A 713 14.15 9.46 22.31
N VAL A 714 13.69 8.27 22.72
CA VAL A 714 14.07 7.63 23.99
C VAL A 714 15.55 7.27 23.97
N LYS A 715 16.00 6.52 22.96
CA LYS A 715 17.41 6.12 22.81
C LYS A 715 18.33 7.33 22.76
N THR A 716 17.95 8.33 21.98
CA THR A 716 18.71 9.58 21.81
C THR A 716 18.90 10.37 23.10
N LEU A 717 17.87 10.43 23.96
CA LEU A 717 17.94 11.11 25.26
C LEU A 717 18.69 10.27 26.30
N MET A 718 18.60 8.93 26.21
CA MET A 718 19.38 8.01 27.04
C MET A 718 20.87 8.10 26.74
N ASP A 719 21.27 8.13 25.46
CA ASP A 719 22.65 8.27 25.02
C ASP A 719 23.30 9.58 25.52
N ARG A 720 22.47 10.59 25.84
CA ARG A 720 22.90 11.89 26.39
C ARG A 720 22.73 12.02 27.90
N GLU A 721 22.22 10.99 28.58
CA GLU A 721 21.93 10.97 30.02
C GLU A 721 20.95 12.08 30.49
N GLU A 722 20.07 12.53 29.60
CA GLU A 722 19.16 13.65 29.84
C GLU A 722 17.81 13.22 30.45
N TRP A 723 17.89 12.74 31.68
CA TRP A 723 16.79 12.09 32.40
C TRP A 723 15.55 12.98 32.60
N ASN A 724 15.72 14.29 32.75
CA ASN A 724 14.58 15.21 32.94
C ASN A 724 13.80 15.41 31.65
N MET A 725 14.49 15.53 30.50
CA MET A 725 13.85 15.60 29.20
C MET A 725 13.20 14.29 28.82
N LEU A 726 13.78 13.16 29.20
CA LEU A 726 13.16 11.86 29.00
C LEU A 726 11.82 11.75 29.77
N ARG A 727 11.74 12.27 31.00
CA ARG A 727 10.46 12.34 31.73
C ARG A 727 9.42 13.18 31.02
N LEU A 728 9.84 14.32 30.46
CA LEU A 728 8.96 15.19 29.68
C LEU A 728 8.51 14.48 28.39
N ALA A 729 9.42 13.77 27.72
CA ALA A 729 9.11 13.03 26.50
C ALA A 729 8.05 11.95 26.76
N LEU A 730 8.23 11.12 27.80
CA LEU A 730 7.26 10.08 28.16
C LEU A 730 5.88 10.64 28.54
N ALA A 731 5.83 11.87 29.06
CA ALA A 731 4.56 12.50 29.45
C ALA A 731 3.83 13.17 28.27
N ASN A 732 4.57 13.68 27.28
CA ASN A 732 4.04 14.61 26.28
C ASN A 732 4.09 14.08 24.84
N VAL A 733 5.01 13.15 24.53
CA VAL A 733 5.16 12.60 23.18
C VAL A 733 4.22 11.40 23.04
N PRO A 734 3.18 11.47 22.18
CA PRO A 734 2.12 10.48 22.15
C PRO A 734 2.49 9.20 21.38
N ASP A 735 3.54 9.23 20.56
CA ASP A 735 3.86 8.20 19.57
C ASP A 735 5.19 7.48 19.87
N ILE A 736 5.51 7.27 21.15
CA ILE A 736 6.70 6.50 21.53
C ILE A 736 6.42 4.99 21.33
N PRO A 737 7.22 4.27 20.52
CA PRO A 737 7.07 2.83 20.35
C PRO A 737 7.24 2.08 21.67
N GLU A 738 6.42 1.07 21.91
CA GLU A 738 6.46 0.28 23.14
C GLU A 738 7.79 -0.46 23.30
N LYS A 739 8.42 -0.82 22.18
CA LYS A 739 9.77 -1.40 22.18
C LYS A 739 10.80 -0.48 22.81
N ASP A 740 10.71 0.83 22.54
CA ASP A 740 11.64 1.82 23.10
C ASP A 740 11.36 2.04 24.60
N LEU A 741 10.10 1.92 25.04
CA LEU A 741 9.71 1.98 26.46
C LEU A 741 10.30 0.80 27.24
N ILE A 742 10.21 -0.41 26.69
CA ILE A 742 10.79 -1.61 27.31
C ILE A 742 12.32 -1.55 27.27
N TYR A 743 12.91 -1.07 26.18
CA TYR A 743 14.36 -0.84 26.11
C TYR A 743 14.86 0.09 27.23
N LEU A 744 14.16 1.21 27.46
CA LEU A 744 14.44 2.12 28.57
C LEU A 744 14.35 1.41 29.92
N LEU A 745 13.31 0.59 30.11
CA LEU A 745 13.11 -0.13 31.37
C LEU A 745 14.24 -1.14 31.62
N LYS A 746 14.60 -1.94 30.61
CA LYS A 746 15.71 -2.91 30.70
C LYS A 746 17.02 -2.21 31.06
N TYR A 747 17.33 -1.11 30.36
CA TYR A 747 18.51 -0.29 30.66
C TYR A 747 18.55 0.20 32.10
N LEU A 748 17.42 0.64 32.66
CA LEU A 748 17.36 1.08 34.05
C LEU A 748 17.54 -0.08 35.03
N ILE A 749 16.93 -1.24 34.77
CA ILE A 749 17.06 -2.43 35.63
C ILE A 749 18.50 -2.93 35.65
N SER A 750 19.14 -3.07 34.47
CA SER A 750 20.54 -3.50 34.39
C SER A 750 21.50 -2.57 35.14
N ASN A 751 21.18 -1.28 35.22
CA ASN A 751 21.99 -0.30 35.93
C ASN A 751 21.81 -0.32 37.45
N VAL A 752 20.68 -0.83 37.96
CA VAL A 752 20.45 -0.94 39.42
C VAL A 752 21.28 -2.04 40.04
N SER A 753 21.66 -3.07 39.29
CA SER A 753 22.54 -4.13 39.79
C SER A 753 24.00 -3.69 39.99
N ASN A 754 24.44 -2.56 39.41
CA ASN A 754 25.84 -2.11 39.39
C ASN A 754 26.14 -0.98 40.40
N ASP A 755 25.56 -1.08 41.60
CA ASP A 755 25.17 0.02 42.50
C ASP A 755 26.30 0.76 43.27
N GLN A 756 27.31 1.36 42.61
CA GLN A 756 28.31 2.20 43.31
C GLN A 756 28.40 3.68 42.92
N ASN A 757 27.81 4.11 41.79
CA ASN A 757 27.91 5.52 41.38
C ASN A 757 26.58 6.28 41.55
N LYS A 758 26.48 7.03 42.66
CA LYS A 758 25.40 7.94 43.12
C LYS A 758 25.06 9.10 42.15
N ILE A 759 24.95 8.86 40.85
CA ILE A 759 24.49 9.89 39.91
C ILE A 759 22.96 9.98 40.00
N LYS A 760 22.40 11.20 39.87
CA LYS A 760 20.98 11.59 39.95
C LYS A 760 20.08 10.89 38.89
N ARG A 761 20.02 9.56 38.88
CA ARG A 761 19.29 8.74 37.91
C ARG A 761 17.79 8.71 38.22
N LEU A 762 16.98 8.38 37.21
CA LEU A 762 15.55 8.09 37.44
C LEU A 762 15.43 6.87 38.35
N SER A 763 14.66 7.03 39.43
CA SER A 763 14.15 5.87 40.16
C SER A 763 13.31 5.01 39.21
N ILE A 764 13.58 3.69 39.15
CA ILE A 764 12.79 2.74 38.34
C ILE A 764 11.30 2.92 38.60
N LYS A 765 10.89 3.12 39.88
CA LYS A 765 9.49 3.35 40.25
C LYS A 765 8.90 4.56 39.51
N LYS A 766 9.62 5.67 39.42
CA LYS A 766 9.15 6.87 38.70
C LYS A 766 9.11 6.66 37.19
N THR A 767 10.04 5.91 36.61
CA THR A 767 10.02 5.61 35.17
C THR A 767 8.87 4.68 34.82
N LEU A 768 8.69 3.61 35.60
CA LEU A 768 7.62 2.64 35.39
C LEU A 768 6.24 3.33 35.52
N LEU A 769 6.11 4.29 36.44
CA LEU A 769 4.93 5.14 36.55
C LEU A 769 4.66 5.89 35.24
N LEU A 770 5.68 6.53 34.66
CA LEU A 770 5.53 7.25 33.39
C LEU A 770 5.23 6.32 32.21
N ILE A 771 5.81 5.12 32.17
CA ILE A 771 5.52 4.11 31.14
C ILE A 771 4.06 3.61 31.24
N ILE A 772 3.55 3.43 32.46
CA ILE A 772 2.16 3.02 32.69
C ILE A 772 1.18 4.15 32.33
N GLU A 773 1.57 5.41 32.56
CA GLU A 773 0.74 6.56 32.24
C GLU A 773 0.74 6.94 30.76
N ALA A 774 1.81 6.62 30.02
CA ALA A 774 1.99 6.93 28.61
C ALA A 774 0.91 6.26 27.72
N PRO A 775 0.50 6.93 26.63
CA PRO A 775 -0.37 6.31 25.64
C PRO A 775 0.34 5.12 25.00
N ARG A 776 -0.32 3.96 24.97
CA ARG A 776 0.24 2.71 24.46
C ARG A 776 -0.80 1.91 23.69
N ASN A 777 -0.34 1.11 22.75
CA ASN A 777 -1.10 0.04 22.12
C ASN A 777 -0.80 -1.27 22.85
N ASP A 778 -1.79 -1.82 23.55
CA ASP A 778 -1.62 -3.02 24.38
C ASP A 778 -1.12 -4.23 23.58
N ASN A 779 -1.46 -4.34 22.28
CA ASN A 779 -0.94 -5.42 21.44
C ASN A 779 0.56 -5.28 21.21
N MET A 780 1.04 -4.07 20.88
CA MET A 780 2.47 -3.82 20.66
C MET A 780 3.26 -3.88 21.97
N MET A 781 2.64 -3.44 23.07
CA MET A 781 3.20 -3.61 24.41
C MET A 781 3.36 -5.09 24.75
N ARG A 782 2.39 -5.94 24.41
CA ARG A 782 2.51 -7.40 24.62
C ARG A 782 3.71 -8.00 23.91
N TRP A 783 3.95 -7.61 22.66
CA TRP A 783 5.13 -8.05 21.91
C TRP A 783 6.42 -7.55 22.54
N SER A 784 6.45 -6.30 22.99
CA SER A 784 7.64 -5.69 23.59
C SER A 784 7.97 -6.28 24.96
N LEU A 785 6.96 -6.55 25.79
CA LEU A 785 7.11 -7.17 27.10
C LEU A 785 7.67 -8.60 27.02
N ARG A 786 7.47 -9.32 25.92
CA ARG A 786 8.09 -10.65 25.72
C ARG A 786 9.62 -10.61 25.70
N GLU A 787 10.22 -9.45 25.42
CA GLU A 787 11.67 -9.29 25.40
C GLU A 787 12.29 -9.21 26.81
N LEU A 788 11.47 -9.17 27.87
CA LEU A 788 11.94 -9.10 29.25
C LEU A 788 12.45 -10.46 29.76
N THR A 789 13.56 -10.42 30.49
CA THR A 789 14.12 -11.58 31.18
C THR A 789 13.42 -11.83 32.52
N GLU A 790 13.55 -13.04 33.06
CA GLU A 790 12.91 -13.42 34.33
C GLU A 790 13.36 -12.54 35.51
N GLY A 791 14.64 -12.15 35.56
CA GLY A 791 15.16 -11.24 36.58
C GLY A 791 14.57 -9.83 36.48
N GLU A 792 14.42 -9.30 35.26
CA GLU A 792 13.78 -8.00 35.03
C GLU A 792 12.29 -8.03 35.41
N LEU A 793 11.61 -9.14 35.09
CA LEU A 793 10.22 -9.38 35.44
C LEU A 793 10.00 -9.41 36.96
N LEU A 794 10.89 -10.04 37.71
CA LEU A 794 10.84 -10.07 39.18
C LEU A 794 10.88 -8.66 39.78
N VAL A 795 11.79 -7.81 39.31
CA VAL A 795 11.93 -6.43 39.78
C VAL A 795 10.66 -5.63 39.48
N MET A 796 10.10 -5.76 38.28
CA MET A 796 8.84 -5.10 37.93
C MET A 796 7.68 -5.55 38.80
N LEU A 797 7.48 -6.86 38.94
CA LEU A 797 6.39 -7.42 39.73
C LEU A 797 6.45 -6.93 41.16
N LYS A 798 7.64 -6.92 41.78
CA LYS A 798 7.84 -6.38 43.12
C LYS A 798 7.41 -4.91 43.25
N ILE A 799 7.72 -4.08 42.25
CA ILE A 799 7.28 -2.67 42.23
C ILE A 799 5.76 -2.55 42.09
N LEU A 800 5.13 -3.40 41.26
CA LEU A 800 3.68 -3.42 41.09
C LEU A 800 2.98 -3.90 42.37
N CYS A 801 3.47 -4.96 43.03
CA CYS A 801 2.99 -5.41 44.34
C CYS A 801 3.04 -4.27 45.36
N ASP A 802 4.19 -3.59 45.46
CA ASP A 802 4.39 -2.48 46.38
C ASP A 802 3.37 -1.34 46.14
N TRP A 803 2.97 -1.11 44.88
CA TRP A 803 1.99 -0.09 44.56
C TRP A 803 0.56 -0.50 44.84
N ILE A 804 0.20 -1.75 44.55
CA ILE A 804 -1.12 -2.31 44.89
C ILE A 804 -1.31 -2.19 46.39
N GLU A 805 -0.36 -2.69 47.20
CA GLU A 805 -0.45 -2.62 48.67
C GLU A 805 -0.47 -1.19 49.22
N LYS A 806 0.22 -0.25 48.57
CA LYS A 806 0.22 1.17 48.98
C LYS A 806 -1.08 1.88 48.64
N HIS A 807 -1.78 1.45 47.60
CA HIS A 807 -3.03 2.09 47.20
C HIS A 807 -4.12 1.88 48.27
N ASP A 808 -4.05 0.78 49.01
CA ASP A 808 -5.02 0.45 50.06
C ASP A 808 -4.67 1.06 51.42
N ARG A 809 -3.37 1.27 51.67
CA ARG A 809 -2.87 1.96 52.87
C ARG A 809 -2.91 3.47 52.74
N ALA A 810 -3.17 4.00 51.55
CA ALA A 810 -3.47 5.40 51.39
C ALA A 810 -4.84 5.60 52.04
N ASP A 811 -4.83 5.77 53.37
CA ASP A 811 -5.98 6.15 54.18
C ASP A 811 -6.82 7.11 53.37
N ILE A 812 -8.13 6.87 53.33
CA ILE A 812 -9.16 7.73 52.74
C ILE A 812 -9.14 9.04 53.55
N THR A 813 -8.05 9.78 53.43
CA THR A 813 -7.88 11.13 53.90
C THR A 813 -8.62 11.93 52.87
N PHE A 814 -9.89 12.19 53.17
CA PHE A 814 -10.66 13.22 52.51
C PHE A 814 -9.90 14.54 52.71
N GLU A 815 -8.91 14.83 51.86
CA GLU A 815 -8.36 16.17 51.76
C GLU A 815 -9.55 17.07 51.39
N PRO A 816 -9.98 17.99 52.27
CA PRO A 816 -11.12 18.85 51.97
C PRO A 816 -10.79 19.60 50.69
N ILE A 817 -11.76 19.62 49.77
CA ILE A 817 -11.74 20.34 48.49
C ILE A 817 -11.65 21.84 48.80
N SER A 818 -10.51 22.29 49.27
CA SER A 818 -10.19 23.69 49.51
C SER A 818 -9.55 24.22 48.24
N GLU A 819 -10.10 25.33 47.76
CA GLU A 819 -9.84 26.02 46.50
C GLU A 819 -8.33 26.16 46.16
N GLN A 820 -7.72 25.14 45.53
CA GLN A 820 -6.38 25.25 44.96
C GLN A 820 -6.50 25.88 43.56
N LYS A 821 -6.24 27.19 43.49
CA LYS A 821 -6.45 28.03 42.29
C LYS A 821 -5.19 28.42 41.51
N ASP A 822 -4.04 27.78 41.76
CA ASP A 822 -2.80 28.09 41.03
C ASP A 822 -2.35 26.90 40.16
N LEU A 823 -2.64 26.99 38.86
CA LEU A 823 -2.44 25.96 37.82
C LEU A 823 -0.99 25.83 37.29
N THR A 824 0.00 26.53 37.86
CA THR A 824 1.35 26.59 37.26
C THR A 824 2.46 25.93 38.07
N THR A 825 2.21 25.48 39.31
CA THR A 825 3.07 24.47 39.90
C THR A 825 2.60 23.13 39.35
N ILE A 826 3.46 22.43 38.61
CA ILE A 826 3.30 21.01 38.32
C ILE A 826 2.74 20.39 39.59
N THR A 827 1.46 20.03 39.52
CA THR A 827 0.67 19.53 40.62
C THR A 827 1.52 18.48 41.32
N LYS A 828 1.50 18.43 42.65
CA LYS A 828 2.11 17.33 43.41
C LYS A 828 1.47 16.05 42.89
N ARG A 829 2.02 15.49 41.81
CA ARG A 829 1.46 14.32 41.13
C ARG A 829 1.41 13.26 42.21
N LYS A 830 0.25 12.61 42.33
CA LYS A 830 0.06 11.48 43.23
C LYS A 830 1.30 10.60 43.09
N ARG A 831 1.94 10.25 44.21
CA ARG A 831 3.20 9.48 44.21
C ARG A 831 3.06 8.11 43.53
N ASN A 832 1.81 7.66 43.33
CA ASN A 832 1.44 6.38 42.77
C ASN A 832 0.58 6.56 41.50
N PRO A 833 0.66 5.62 40.54
CA PRO A 833 -0.18 5.63 39.34
C PRO A 833 -1.67 5.47 39.68
N ASN A 834 -2.53 5.80 38.72
CA ASN A 834 -3.95 5.41 38.81
C ASN A 834 -4.06 3.88 38.94
N PHE A 835 -4.73 3.40 39.99
CA PHE A 835 -4.90 1.97 40.28
C PHE A 835 -5.37 1.15 39.08
N GLN A 836 -6.34 1.66 38.30
CA GLN A 836 -6.84 0.97 37.11
C GLN A 836 -5.71 0.68 36.11
N LYS A 837 -4.86 1.68 35.84
CA LYS A 837 -3.75 1.52 34.90
C LYS A 837 -2.68 0.55 35.40
N ILE A 838 -2.52 0.43 36.73
CA ILE A 838 -1.63 -0.55 37.37
C ILE A 838 -2.16 -1.95 37.11
N ILE A 839 -3.45 -2.19 37.39
CA ILE A 839 -4.09 -3.48 37.18
C ILE A 839 -4.07 -3.86 35.70
N ASP A 840 -4.43 -2.94 34.80
CA ASP A 840 -4.38 -3.20 33.35
C ASP A 840 -2.97 -3.60 32.90
N PHE A 841 -1.93 -2.91 33.39
CA PHE A 841 -0.54 -3.26 33.06
C PHE A 841 -0.09 -4.59 33.69
N PHE A 842 -0.54 -4.87 34.91
CA PHE A 842 -0.27 -6.13 35.60
C PHE A 842 -0.91 -7.33 34.89
N VAL A 843 -2.16 -7.20 34.45
CA VAL A 843 -2.86 -8.22 33.65
C VAL A 843 -2.10 -8.48 32.34
N LEU A 844 -1.63 -7.43 31.66
CA LEU A 844 -0.80 -7.61 30.45
C LEU A 844 0.48 -8.40 30.72
N ILE A 845 1.16 -8.16 31.85
CA ILE A 845 2.34 -8.93 32.23
C ILE A 845 1.99 -10.39 32.50
N LEU A 846 0.91 -10.65 33.24
CA LEU A 846 0.45 -12.00 33.52
C LEU A 846 0.08 -12.75 32.24
N ASP A 847 -0.71 -12.16 31.35
CA ASP A 847 -1.13 -12.76 30.08
C ASP A 847 0.05 -13.28 29.24
N ILE A 848 1.18 -12.56 29.27
CA ILE A 848 2.34 -12.85 28.44
C ILE A 848 3.28 -13.84 29.11
N HIS A 849 3.55 -13.62 30.40
CA HIS A 849 4.60 -14.33 31.13
C HIS A 849 4.07 -15.41 32.05
N PHE A 850 2.77 -15.75 32.00
CA PHE A 850 2.14 -16.73 32.89
C PHE A 850 2.95 -18.03 33.01
N THR A 851 3.38 -18.60 31.88
CA THR A 851 4.17 -19.84 31.87
C THR A 851 5.53 -19.65 32.54
N SER A 852 6.24 -18.57 32.23
CA SER A 852 7.54 -18.26 32.85
C SER A 852 7.41 -18.00 34.35
N LEU A 853 6.31 -17.37 34.78
CA LEU A 853 5.99 -17.11 36.18
C LEU A 853 5.71 -18.39 36.97
N ILE A 854 5.06 -19.38 36.35
CA ILE A 854 4.79 -20.68 36.99
C ILE A 854 6.06 -21.53 37.09
N LEU A 855 6.92 -21.48 36.07
CA LEU A 855 8.13 -22.29 36.06
C LEU A 855 9.21 -21.75 37.00
N ASN A 856 9.24 -20.44 37.25
CA ASN A 856 10.25 -19.84 38.12
C ASN A 856 9.82 -19.83 39.60
N HIS A 857 10.43 -20.73 40.39
CA HIS A 857 10.08 -20.89 41.80
C HIS A 857 10.29 -19.66 42.68
N GLN A 858 11.19 -18.75 42.30
CA GLN A 858 11.48 -17.52 43.07
C GLN A 858 10.30 -16.54 43.06
N LEU A 859 9.39 -16.66 42.10
CA LEU A 859 8.24 -15.77 41.94
C LEU A 859 7.00 -16.27 42.68
N HIS A 860 6.92 -17.55 43.07
CA HIS A 860 5.74 -18.10 43.75
C HIS A 860 5.37 -17.34 45.04
N PRO A 861 6.30 -16.95 45.94
CA PRO A 861 5.93 -16.20 47.14
C PRO A 861 5.29 -14.84 46.82
N LEU A 862 5.78 -14.15 45.77
CA LEU A 862 5.21 -12.88 45.31
C LEU A 862 3.83 -13.09 44.68
N LEU A 863 3.64 -14.16 43.91
CA LEU A 863 2.35 -14.50 43.29
C LEU A 863 1.30 -14.90 44.34
N ILE A 864 1.68 -15.68 45.36
CA ILE A 864 0.77 -16.03 46.47
C ILE A 864 0.37 -14.76 47.22
N ARG A 865 1.35 -13.89 47.51
CA ARG A 865 1.10 -12.59 48.17
C ARG A 865 0.16 -11.71 47.35
N LEU A 866 0.38 -11.60 46.04
CA LEU A 866 -0.50 -10.87 45.12
C LEU A 866 -1.89 -11.48 45.03
N SER A 867 -1.99 -12.80 44.91
CA SER A 867 -3.26 -13.52 44.82
C SER A 867 -4.12 -13.27 46.06
N ASN A 868 -3.54 -13.43 47.25
CA ASN A 868 -4.21 -13.14 48.51
C ASN A 868 -4.64 -11.68 48.60
N ARG A 869 -3.82 -10.76 48.06
CA ARG A 869 -4.16 -9.33 48.05
C ARG A 869 -5.31 -9.00 47.11
N ILE A 870 -5.25 -9.48 45.87
CA ILE A 870 -6.32 -9.25 44.88
C ILE A 870 -7.62 -9.88 45.37
N ALA A 871 -7.58 -11.10 45.96
CA ALA A 871 -8.76 -11.72 46.55
C ALA A 871 -9.39 -10.82 47.62
N TYR A 872 -8.58 -10.23 48.50
CA TYR A 872 -9.04 -9.25 49.48
C TYR A 872 -9.65 -8.00 48.83
N ASP A 873 -8.99 -7.40 47.83
CA ASP A 873 -9.48 -6.19 47.16
C ASP A 873 -10.79 -6.44 46.40
N VAL A 874 -10.97 -7.64 45.82
CA VAL A 874 -12.23 -8.06 45.19
C VAL A 874 -13.35 -8.11 46.22
N THR A 875 -13.12 -8.69 47.41
CA THR A 875 -14.16 -8.72 48.46
C THR A 875 -14.56 -7.31 48.93
N ILE A 876 -13.60 -6.38 49.01
CA ILE A 876 -13.89 -4.97 49.31
C ILE A 876 -14.70 -4.35 48.18
N PHE A 877 -14.31 -4.56 46.92
CA PHE A 877 -15.01 -4.01 45.77
C PHE A 877 -16.45 -4.51 45.68
N GLU A 878 -16.69 -5.81 45.87
CA GLU A 878 -18.03 -6.40 45.95
C GLU A 878 -18.85 -5.75 47.07
N SER A 879 -18.25 -5.52 48.23
CA SER A 879 -18.88 -4.82 49.35
C SER A 879 -19.19 -3.35 49.02
N MET A 880 -18.29 -2.66 48.31
CA MET A 880 -18.49 -1.27 47.87
C MET A 880 -19.57 -1.15 46.79
N GLU A 881 -19.62 -2.07 45.83
CA GLU A 881 -20.63 -2.08 44.77
C GLU A 881 -22.03 -2.40 45.34
N PHE A 882 -22.08 -3.29 46.33
CA PHE A 882 -23.28 -3.52 47.13
C PHE A 882 -23.73 -2.22 47.85
N MET A 883 -22.81 -1.52 48.53
CA MET A 883 -23.12 -0.24 49.19
C MET A 883 -23.52 0.86 48.18
N ARG A 884 -22.86 0.93 47.02
CA ARG A 884 -23.19 1.89 45.96
C ARG A 884 -24.63 1.71 45.50
N SER A 885 -25.08 0.46 45.33
CA SER A 885 -26.45 0.15 44.96
C SER A 885 -27.46 0.67 46.00
N CYS A 886 -27.16 0.51 47.29
CA CYS A 886 -27.98 1.04 48.38
C CYS A 886 -27.95 2.58 48.46
N LEU A 887 -26.78 3.19 48.31
CA LEU A 887 -26.59 4.64 48.38
C LEU A 887 -27.19 5.35 47.17
N GLU A 888 -27.10 4.78 45.98
CA GLU A 888 -27.71 5.33 44.77
C GLU A 888 -29.24 5.32 44.88
N LEU A 889 -29.82 4.25 45.44
CA LEU A 889 -31.24 4.19 45.75
C LEU A 889 -31.63 5.27 46.78
N TYR A 890 -30.84 5.42 47.84
CA TYR A 890 -31.05 6.43 48.86
C TYR A 890 -30.97 7.86 48.28
N HIS A 891 -29.94 8.15 47.50
CA HIS A 891 -29.75 9.45 46.86
C HIS A 891 -30.87 9.77 45.86
N LYS A 892 -31.30 8.80 45.05
CA LYS A 892 -32.46 8.93 44.17
C LYS A 892 -33.75 9.22 44.95
N ASN A 893 -33.93 8.58 46.10
CA ASN A 893 -35.09 8.85 46.98
C ASN A 893 -34.98 10.22 47.64
N HIS A 894 -33.79 10.65 48.07
CA HIS A 894 -33.56 11.98 48.62
C HIS A 894 -33.84 13.08 47.60
N LEU A 895 -33.32 12.96 46.37
CA LEU A 895 -33.60 13.89 45.27
C LEU A 895 -35.09 13.90 44.90
N LYS A 896 -35.79 12.76 44.95
CA LYS A 896 -37.24 12.72 44.76
C LYS A 896 -37.96 13.47 45.87
N ASN A 897 -37.55 13.28 47.12
CA ASN A 897 -38.15 13.96 48.27
C ASN A 897 -37.90 15.48 48.23
N GLU A 898 -36.68 15.93 47.89
CA GLU A 898 -36.39 17.36 47.69
C GLU A 898 -37.19 17.97 46.54
N ASN A 899 -37.37 17.25 45.44
CA ASN A 899 -38.19 17.71 44.33
C ASN A 899 -39.70 17.70 44.66
N GLN A 900 -40.13 16.86 45.59
CA GLN A 900 -41.50 16.86 46.12
C GLN A 900 -41.73 18.01 47.12
N THR A 901 -40.75 18.32 47.97
CA THR A 901 -40.84 19.45 48.91
C THR A 901 -40.70 20.81 48.23
N LYS A 902 -40.00 20.90 47.09
CA LYS A 902 -39.87 22.13 46.28
C LYS A 902 -41.04 22.39 45.33
N LYS A 903 -41.99 21.45 45.16
CA LYS A 903 -43.24 21.77 44.45
C LYS A 903 -44.09 22.66 45.37
N PRO A 904 -44.47 23.89 44.95
CA PRO A 904 -45.35 24.73 45.74
C PRO A 904 -46.64 23.95 45.98
N ILE A 905 -47.00 23.76 47.25
CA ILE A 905 -48.25 23.13 47.66
C ILE A 905 -49.39 24.01 47.14
N THR A 906 -49.85 23.76 45.93
CA THR A 906 -51.14 24.26 45.46
C THR A 906 -52.19 23.39 46.14
N LEU A 907 -52.73 23.88 47.26
CA LEU A 907 -53.94 23.35 47.90
C LEU A 907 -55.08 23.35 46.88
N SER A 908 -55.26 22.24 46.16
CA SER A 908 -56.53 21.91 45.52
C SER A 908 -57.42 21.26 46.57
N ILE A 909 -58.52 21.92 46.93
CA ILE A 909 -59.43 21.56 48.02
C ILE A 909 -60.31 20.32 47.72
N ASP A 910 -60.32 19.79 46.50
CA ASP A 910 -61.24 18.71 46.14
C ASP A 910 -60.49 17.46 45.66
N ALA A 911 -60.12 16.58 46.61
CA ALA A 911 -59.93 15.15 46.34
C ALA A 911 -59.89 14.35 47.65
N ASP A 912 -60.64 13.26 47.66
CA ASP A 912 -60.88 12.35 48.79
C ASP A 912 -59.61 11.98 49.58
N ILE A 913 -59.66 12.28 50.87
CA ILE A 913 -58.68 11.88 51.87
C ILE A 913 -58.79 10.36 52.05
N PRO A 914 -57.76 9.56 51.79
CA PRO A 914 -57.76 8.17 52.24
C PRO A 914 -57.52 8.17 53.76
N GLU A 915 -58.38 7.48 54.50
CA GLU A 915 -58.14 7.17 55.91
C GLU A 915 -56.84 6.36 56.04
N TYR A 916 -55.75 7.03 56.39
CA TYR A 916 -54.57 6.38 56.92
C TYR A 916 -54.54 6.60 58.42
N THR A 917 -54.72 5.51 59.17
CA THR A 917 -54.46 5.45 60.60
C THR A 917 -52.97 5.61 60.86
N VAL A 918 -52.61 6.64 61.62
CA VAL A 918 -51.24 6.85 62.12
C VAL A 918 -51.01 5.88 63.28
N GLU A 919 -50.39 4.73 63.01
CA GLU A 919 -49.81 3.92 64.07
C GLU A 919 -48.45 4.52 64.46
N LEU A 920 -48.43 5.21 65.60
CA LEU A 920 -47.24 5.67 66.29
C LEU A 920 -46.49 4.46 66.87
N PHE A 921 -45.45 3.98 66.18
CA PHE A 921 -44.47 3.08 66.80
C PHE A 921 -43.43 3.90 67.58
N THR A 922 -43.59 3.93 68.90
CA THR A 922 -42.55 4.37 69.83
C THR A 922 -41.48 3.28 69.95
N PHE A 923 -40.28 3.53 69.42
CA PHE A 923 -39.10 2.69 69.67
C PHE A 923 -38.50 3.03 71.03
N PHE A 924 -39.07 2.48 72.10
CA PHE A 924 -38.40 2.27 73.39
C PHE A 924 -38.93 0.96 73.98
N GLY A 925 -38.05 0.02 74.28
CA GLY A 925 -38.43 -1.19 74.99
C GLY A 925 -37.42 -2.31 74.91
N ASP A 926 -36.62 -2.40 75.96
CA ASP A 926 -35.75 -3.52 76.32
C ASP A 926 -36.47 -4.89 76.35
N ASN A 927 -35.67 -5.94 76.24
CA ASN A 927 -35.79 -7.28 76.86
C ASN A 927 -37.20 -7.79 77.25
N ILE A 928 -37.59 -8.95 76.73
CA ILE A 928 -37.99 -10.16 77.50
C ILE A 928 -38.38 -11.30 76.53
N ASN A 929 -37.92 -12.51 76.90
CA ASN A 929 -38.19 -13.85 76.40
C ASN A 929 -39.50 -14.13 75.63
N GLY A 930 -39.36 -14.91 74.56
CA GLY A 930 -40.12 -16.15 74.40
C GLY A 930 -41.30 -16.17 73.41
N ILE A 931 -41.17 -17.12 72.47
CA ILE A 931 -42.23 -18.02 71.99
C ILE A 931 -43.07 -17.58 70.76
N TYR A 932 -42.95 -18.43 69.72
CA TYR A 932 -43.78 -18.77 68.55
C TYR A 932 -44.19 -17.70 67.52
N ASN A 933 -43.78 -17.96 66.27
CA ASN A 933 -44.64 -17.83 65.10
C ASN A 933 -44.24 -18.90 64.03
N PRO A 934 -45.12 -19.22 63.06
CA PRO A 934 -45.43 -20.60 62.67
C PRO A 934 -44.99 -20.96 61.24
N ARG A 935 -45.08 -22.27 60.95
CA ARG A 935 -44.88 -22.96 59.68
C ARG A 935 -45.96 -22.63 58.62
N LEU A 936 -45.61 -22.87 57.35
CA LEU A 936 -46.32 -23.54 56.23
C LEU A 936 -45.52 -23.17 54.94
N ASP A 937 -45.21 -23.98 53.94
CA ASP A 937 -45.36 -25.41 53.68
C ASP A 937 -44.41 -25.81 52.53
N GLU A 938 -43.94 -27.06 52.57
CA GLU A 938 -43.06 -27.69 51.58
C GLU A 938 -43.90 -28.32 50.45
N VAL A 939 -43.54 -28.05 49.20
CA VAL A 939 -44.04 -28.80 48.03
C VAL A 939 -43.04 -29.90 47.68
N LYS A 940 -43.44 -31.15 47.91
CA LYS A 940 -42.77 -32.36 47.42
C LYS A 940 -43.17 -32.64 45.96
N ILE A 941 -42.21 -32.99 45.12
CA ILE A 941 -42.46 -33.69 43.85
C ILE A 941 -41.56 -34.92 43.80
N ASN A 942 -42.21 -36.07 43.57
CA ASN A 942 -41.67 -37.42 43.54
C ASN A 942 -40.93 -37.75 42.24
N GLU A 943 -39.93 -38.62 42.38
CA GLU A 943 -39.30 -39.42 41.33
C GLU A 943 -40.16 -40.64 40.96
N ASN A 944 -40.22 -40.95 39.66
CA ASN A 944 -40.23 -42.26 39.01
C ASN A 944 -41.13 -42.28 37.77
N GLU A 945 -40.54 -42.32 36.58
CA GLU A 945 -40.92 -43.24 35.51
C GLU A 945 -39.84 -43.32 34.42
N GLN A 946 -39.71 -44.52 33.88
CA GLN A 946 -38.62 -45.07 33.07
C GLN A 946 -38.72 -44.67 31.59
N ASN A 947 -37.59 -44.50 30.88
CA ASN A 947 -37.20 -45.38 29.75
C ASN A 947 -36.04 -44.84 28.88
N THR A 948 -35.00 -45.69 28.77
CA THR A 948 -34.17 -46.08 27.61
C THR A 948 -33.66 -45.03 26.62
N PHE A 949 -32.33 -44.88 26.51
CA PHE A 949 -31.56 -45.36 25.35
C PHE A 949 -30.04 -45.43 25.66
N ILE A 950 -29.40 -46.41 25.03
CA ILE A 950 -28.07 -46.99 25.27
C ILE A 950 -27.03 -46.36 24.33
N LEU A 951 -25.79 -46.14 24.78
CA LEU A 951 -24.51 -46.66 24.22
C LEU A 951 -23.29 -45.80 24.58
N ASN A 952 -22.36 -46.47 25.31
CA ASN A 952 -20.89 -46.53 25.13
C ASN A 952 -20.07 -45.23 25.24
N GLU A 953 -18.91 -45.15 25.91
CA GLU A 953 -17.81 -46.09 26.15
C GLU A 953 -16.94 -45.47 27.27
N SER A 954 -16.66 -46.22 28.35
CA SER A 954 -15.34 -46.83 28.67
C SER A 954 -14.28 -45.82 29.20
N LEU A 955 -13.94 -45.84 30.50
CA LEU A 955 -13.01 -46.74 31.22
C LEU A 955 -11.65 -46.02 31.48
N TYR A 956 -11.34 -45.63 32.72
CA TYR A 956 -10.51 -46.44 33.64
C TYR A 956 -10.22 -45.67 34.94
N ASN A 957 -10.55 -46.32 36.06
CA ASN A 957 -10.16 -45.96 37.43
C ASN A 957 -8.70 -46.34 37.71
N GLY A 958 -8.08 -45.71 38.71
CA GLY A 958 -6.82 -46.20 39.28
C GLY A 958 -6.30 -45.30 40.39
N GLU A 959 -6.89 -45.40 41.57
CA GLU A 959 -6.36 -44.90 42.84
C GLU A 959 -5.42 -45.95 43.47
N ILE A 960 -4.33 -45.47 44.12
CA ILE A 960 -3.77 -45.96 45.42
C ILE A 960 -2.95 -47.29 45.32
N GLU A 961 -1.70 -47.47 45.79
CA GLU A 961 -1.00 -47.03 47.01
C GLU A 961 0.53 -47.39 47.03
N PHE A 962 1.25 -46.73 47.95
CA PHE A 962 2.53 -47.03 48.67
C PHE A 962 3.81 -47.52 47.95
N ASP A 963 4.92 -46.82 48.21
CA ASP A 963 6.02 -47.43 48.99
C ASP A 963 6.98 -46.39 49.60
N ASP A 964 7.33 -46.63 50.86
CA ASP A 964 8.29 -45.92 51.69
C ASP A 964 9.72 -46.07 51.17
N LYS A 965 10.55 -45.04 51.35
CA LYS A 965 11.93 -45.20 51.88
C LYS A 965 12.54 -43.88 52.33
N SER A 966 12.99 -43.94 53.58
CA SER A 966 13.94 -43.11 54.31
C SER A 966 15.12 -42.60 53.49
N ASP A 967 15.62 -41.41 53.82
CA ASP A 967 16.96 -41.26 54.39
C ASP A 967 17.07 -39.93 55.14
N GLU A 968 17.34 -40.05 56.43
CA GLU A 968 17.74 -38.99 57.35
C GLU A 968 19.24 -38.71 57.15
N GLU A 969 19.66 -37.44 57.06
CA GLU A 969 21.00 -37.03 57.49
C GLU A 969 20.97 -35.59 58.04
N ASN A 970 20.81 -35.56 59.36
CA ASN A 970 21.39 -34.72 60.41
C ASN A 970 22.42 -33.61 60.07
N LEU A 971 22.28 -32.53 60.86
CA LEU A 971 23.32 -31.68 61.50
C LEU A 971 24.10 -30.69 60.60
N ASP A 972 23.97 -29.38 60.81
CA ASP A 972 24.62 -28.69 61.93
C ASP A 972 24.20 -27.22 62.04
N GLU A 973 23.99 -26.82 63.29
CA GLU A 973 23.87 -25.47 63.82
C GLU A 973 25.22 -24.72 63.69
N ASN A 974 25.20 -23.39 63.58
CA ASN A 974 26.14 -22.48 64.27
C ASN A 974 25.75 -21.01 64.01
N ASP A 975 25.17 -20.42 65.06
CA ASP A 975 25.55 -19.18 65.73
C ASP A 975 25.65 -17.84 64.96
N ASP A 976 24.64 -17.00 65.23
CA ASP A 976 24.68 -15.85 66.14
C ASP A 976 25.83 -14.81 66.13
N GLU A 977 25.35 -13.57 66.21
CA GLU A 977 25.91 -12.38 66.87
C GLU A 977 27.23 -11.78 66.37
N THR A 978 27.17 -10.50 65.98
CA THR A 978 27.83 -9.43 66.74
C THR A 978 27.40 -8.03 66.29
N MET A 979 26.81 -7.27 67.23
CA MET A 979 26.89 -5.82 67.25
C MET A 979 28.36 -5.37 67.42
N LYS A 980 28.74 -4.25 66.79
CA LYS A 980 29.58 -3.23 67.44
C LYS A 980 29.53 -1.88 66.73
N GLU A 981 29.32 -0.87 67.57
CA GLU A 981 29.46 0.57 67.35
C GLU A 981 30.81 0.92 66.72
N PHE A 982 30.85 1.98 65.92
CA PHE A 982 31.88 3.02 66.07
C PHE A 982 31.37 4.37 65.57
N SER A 983 31.64 5.35 66.42
CA SER A 983 31.32 6.77 66.39
C SER A 983 32.33 7.59 65.57
N GLU A 984 31.92 8.84 65.30
CA GLU A 984 32.74 10.04 65.07
C GLU A 984 33.61 10.11 63.80
N GLU A 985 33.26 11.06 62.92
CA GLU A 985 34.13 12.22 62.67
C GLU A 985 33.34 13.38 62.05
N SER A 986 33.63 14.56 62.58
CA SER A 986 33.09 15.90 62.34
C SER A 986 33.76 16.61 61.16
N GLU A 987 33.35 17.86 60.91
CA GLU A 987 33.96 18.88 60.01
C GLU A 987 33.46 18.80 58.55
N ASP A 988 33.03 19.86 57.87
CA ASP A 988 32.97 21.28 58.20
C ASP A 988 31.93 21.98 57.30
N SER A 989 31.49 23.12 57.80
CA SER A 989 30.64 24.15 57.20
C SER A 989 31.04 24.59 55.78
N GLU A 990 30.05 24.89 54.94
CA GLU A 990 30.01 26.14 54.17
C GLU A 990 28.58 26.39 53.64
N GLU A 991 27.80 27.14 54.42
CA GLU A 991 26.60 27.82 53.96
C GLU A 991 27.02 28.98 53.03
N THR A 992 26.66 28.91 51.74
CA THR A 992 26.64 30.09 50.88
C THR A 992 25.20 30.45 50.55
N ASN A 993 24.74 31.49 51.25
CA ASN A 993 23.57 32.29 50.88
C ASN A 993 23.74 32.83 49.46
N ILE A 994 22.78 32.57 48.57
CA ILE A 994 22.62 33.31 47.32
C ILE A 994 21.27 34.02 47.39
N GLU A 995 21.38 35.33 47.57
CA GLU A 995 20.30 36.32 47.48
C GLU A 995 19.66 36.29 46.08
N PHE A 996 18.32 36.22 46.04
CA PHE A 996 17.54 36.53 44.85
C PHE A 996 17.35 38.05 44.76
N SER A 997 18.06 38.70 43.84
CA SER A 997 17.71 40.04 43.39
C SER A 997 16.58 39.97 42.36
N TYR A 998 15.47 40.65 42.67
CA TYR A 998 14.44 41.00 41.71
C TYR A 998 14.91 42.22 40.94
N ASP A 999 15.05 42.11 39.62
CA ASP A 999 15.06 43.27 38.73
C ASP A 999 13.86 43.22 37.79
N SER A 1000 13.14 44.34 37.84
CA SER A 1000 11.99 44.72 37.03
C SER A 1000 12.43 45.30 35.69
N ASP A 1001 11.84 44.81 34.60
CA ASP A 1001 11.45 45.59 33.41
C ASP A 1001 10.43 44.82 32.54
#